data_AF-T0ZXD7-F1
#
_entry.id   AF-T0ZXD7-F1
#
_cell.length_a   1.000
_cell.length_b   1.000
_cell.length_c   1.000
_cell.angle_alpha   90.00
_cell.angle_beta   90.00
_cell.angle_gamma   90.00
#
_symmetry.space_group_name_H-M   'P 1'
#
loop_
_entity.id
_entity.type
_entity.pdbx_description
1 polymer ?
#
loop_
_entity_poly.entity_id
_entity_poly.type
_entity_poly.pdbx_seq_one_letter_code
_entity_poly.pdbx_strand_id
1 'polypeptide(L)'
;MPLAGATVALLFGLFAAWQSWELWQVQQAVAALTPTRVQAAQNLGGLVADLRKRIALALQDPAVQADMINGPSAAAQARLHALLPQASRIELFGPDLNEVLRADYARFGYAKAAQLVRAQSIAAMVRFEVRGSAGRQTLSLAAPLQDGAHLLGYAWIEYPFTLLQARFDALPAPQGGGRLELRQQGVLLLAHGGSAQPGAEDAGLPVPGSALSVRALPPNNYVVLTESLPLALLWVVLGFGGGIVLLWLRRRVFGATSFHFGEPTLADVMREQPQTAPKAPVMAKAATPTPAASAAPVALDRSIFRAYDIRGVVGTQLSAEIARLLGQAIGNVMREENLGEIVIGRDGRLSGAELVAALGEGLRDAGCHVIDLGAVPTPVVYFAGFLLNTGCGVAVTGSHNPPEYNGFKIVVGGETLSEDAIQDLYARISEGRLKRADGGSLRQQDVGADYIERISGDVQLERPLKIVVDCGNGIPGAFAPQLLQAIGAEVIPLYCEVDGTFPNHHPDPSDPRNLEDLMLSVKRMGADLGVAFDGDGDRLGVVTPGGENIFPDRLLMLFAADVLTRDPGAVVIYDVKCTGHLAPAILRHGGVPLMWRTGHSLIKAKMRETEAALAGEMSGHFFFRERWYGFDDGM
;
A
#
# COMPACT_ATOMS: atom_id res chain seq x y z
N MET A 1 -21.58 -18.51 42.06
CA MET A 1 -21.90 -17.60 40.94
C MET A 1 -21.59 -16.12 41.24
N PRO A 2 -22.18 -15.44 42.25
CA PRO A 2 -22.03 -13.97 42.39
C PRO A 2 -20.63 -13.50 42.80
N LEU A 3 -19.87 -14.32 43.55
CA LEU A 3 -18.47 -14.01 43.89
C LEU A 3 -17.57 -14.05 42.66
N ALA A 4 -17.68 -15.09 41.83
CA ALA A 4 -16.91 -15.21 40.59
C ALA A 4 -17.23 -14.05 39.62
N GLY A 5 -18.51 -13.69 39.46
CA GLY A 5 -18.91 -12.54 38.65
C GLY A 5 -18.35 -11.21 39.17
N ALA A 6 -18.37 -11.00 40.49
CA ALA A 6 -17.75 -9.83 41.11
C ALA A 6 -16.23 -9.78 40.90
N THR A 7 -15.54 -10.92 41.04
CA THR A 7 -14.10 -11.00 40.80
C THR A 7 -13.75 -10.67 39.35
N VAL A 8 -14.49 -11.21 38.37
CA VAL A 8 -14.28 -10.90 36.95
C VAL A 8 -14.53 -9.43 36.65
N ALA A 9 -15.59 -8.83 37.20
CA ALA A 9 -15.90 -7.41 37.00
C ALA A 9 -14.81 -6.49 37.59
N LEU A 10 -14.27 -6.83 38.76
CA LEU A 10 -13.16 -6.10 39.38
C LEU A 10 -11.84 -6.24 38.60
N LEU A 11 -11.53 -7.43 38.09
CA LEU A 11 -10.38 -7.65 37.21
C LEU A 11 -10.51 -6.87 35.90
N PHE A 12 -11.71 -6.83 35.33
CA PHE A 12 -12.00 -5.99 34.16
C PHE A 12 -11.85 -4.50 34.48
N GLY A 13 -12.29 -4.05 35.66
CA GLY A 13 -12.07 -2.68 36.13
C GLY A 13 -10.58 -2.30 36.27
N LEU A 14 -9.76 -3.22 36.80
CA LEU A 14 -8.31 -3.07 36.87
C LEU A 14 -7.67 -3.01 35.47
N PHE A 15 -8.09 -3.89 34.57
CA PHE A 15 -7.63 -3.89 33.18
C PHE A 15 -7.99 -2.57 32.46
N ALA A 16 -9.24 -2.11 32.59
CA ALA A 16 -9.69 -0.84 32.02
C ALA A 16 -8.94 0.36 32.61
N ALA A 17 -8.56 0.30 33.89
CA ALA A 17 -7.79 1.37 34.54
C ALA A 17 -6.36 1.42 34.00
N TRP A 18 -5.73 0.26 33.82
CA TRP A 18 -4.43 0.17 33.16
C TRP A 18 -4.48 0.66 31.70
N GLN A 19 -5.51 0.28 30.94
CA GLN A 19 -5.70 0.74 29.55
C GLN A 19 -5.96 2.26 29.47
N SER A 20 -6.68 2.83 30.44
CA SER A 20 -6.88 4.28 30.54
C SER A 20 -5.57 5.02 30.82
N TRP A 21 -4.71 4.43 31.66
CA TRP A 21 -3.39 4.97 31.97
C TRP A 21 -2.46 4.94 30.74
N GLU A 22 -2.43 3.83 30.00
CA GLU A 22 -1.68 3.70 28.74
C GLU A 22 -2.14 4.73 27.70
N LEU A 23 -3.46 4.87 27.51
CA LEU A 23 -4.01 5.85 26.57
C LEU A 23 -3.68 7.30 26.97
N TRP A 24 -3.71 7.60 28.28
CA TRP A 24 -3.27 8.90 28.78
C TRP A 24 -1.79 9.16 28.50
N GLN A 25 -0.91 8.16 28.67
CA GLN A 25 0.49 8.30 28.30
C GLN A 25 0.69 8.56 26.80
N VAL A 26 -0.06 7.86 25.93
CA VAL A 26 -0.01 8.10 24.48
C VAL A 26 -0.45 9.52 24.13
N GLN A 27 -1.56 10.00 24.71
CA GLN A 27 -2.04 11.36 24.47
C GLN A 27 -1.03 12.42 24.93
N GLN A 28 -0.39 12.21 26.09
CA GLN A 28 0.68 13.08 26.57
C GLN A 28 1.91 13.05 25.66
N ALA A 29 2.29 11.88 25.16
CA ALA A 29 3.38 11.74 24.21
C ALA A 29 3.09 12.48 22.89
N VAL A 30 1.90 12.32 22.31
CA VAL A 30 1.48 13.05 21.09
C VAL A 30 1.47 14.58 21.33
N ALA A 31 0.97 15.02 22.48
CA ALA A 31 0.99 16.43 22.86
C ALA A 31 2.43 16.97 22.97
N ALA A 32 3.35 16.17 23.51
CA ALA A 32 4.77 16.52 23.63
C ALA A 32 5.52 16.53 22.27
N LEU A 33 5.10 15.70 21.30
CA LEU A 33 5.71 15.64 19.96
C LEU A 33 5.29 16.79 19.05
N THR A 34 4.09 17.33 19.24
CA THR A 34 3.53 18.40 18.40
C THR A 34 4.42 19.63 18.30
N PRO A 35 4.93 20.24 19.40
CA PRO A 35 5.82 21.39 19.30
C PRO A 35 7.14 21.06 18.60
N THR A 36 7.72 19.89 18.84
CA THR A 36 8.96 19.46 18.17
C THR A 36 8.76 19.24 16.68
N ARG A 37 7.61 18.70 16.25
CA ARG A 37 7.22 18.57 14.84
C ARG A 37 7.10 19.94 14.16
N VAL A 38 6.44 20.90 14.81
CA VAL A 38 6.30 22.26 14.29
C VAL A 38 7.67 22.93 14.18
N GLN A 39 8.50 22.82 15.22
CA GLN A 39 9.85 23.35 15.23
C GLN A 39 10.72 22.73 14.12
N ALA A 40 10.61 21.42 13.90
CA ALA A 40 11.29 20.72 12.81
C ALA A 40 10.91 21.28 11.44
N ALA A 41 9.60 21.41 11.17
CA ALA A 41 9.12 21.96 9.90
C ALA A 41 9.55 23.41 9.70
N GLN A 42 9.55 24.23 10.76
CA GLN A 42 10.03 25.62 10.72
C GLN A 42 11.53 25.72 10.48
N ASN A 43 12.34 24.91 11.17
CA ASN A 43 13.80 24.90 11.01
C ASN A 43 14.22 24.48 9.60
N LEU A 44 13.61 23.41 9.08
CA LEU A 44 13.85 22.96 7.71
C LEU A 44 13.32 23.97 6.69
N GLY A 45 12.15 24.55 6.94
CA GLY A 45 11.56 25.60 6.10
C GLY A 45 12.44 26.85 6.02
N GLY A 46 13.07 27.23 7.13
CA GLY A 46 14.03 28.33 7.18
C GLY A 46 15.26 28.08 6.32
N LEU A 47 15.86 26.87 6.41
CA LEU A 47 16.97 26.47 5.54
C LEU A 47 16.56 26.52 4.06
N VAL A 48 15.41 25.95 3.73
CA VAL A 48 14.86 25.94 2.36
C VAL A 48 14.66 27.37 1.85
N ALA A 49 14.05 28.24 2.66
CA ALA A 49 13.83 29.64 2.30
C ALA A 49 15.15 30.39 2.07
N ASP A 50 16.15 30.19 2.93
CA ASP A 50 17.47 30.80 2.79
C ASP A 50 18.17 30.37 1.48
N LEU A 51 18.13 29.07 1.17
CA LEU A 51 18.67 28.54 -0.08
C LEU A 51 17.96 29.12 -1.30
N ARG A 52 16.62 29.12 -1.31
CA ARG A 52 15.82 29.72 -2.41
C ARG A 52 16.14 31.19 -2.60
N LYS A 53 16.28 31.95 -1.51
CA LYS A 53 16.63 33.38 -1.56
C LYS A 53 18.01 33.60 -2.17
N ARG A 54 19.01 32.79 -1.78
CA ARG A 54 20.37 32.87 -2.37
C ARG A 54 20.37 32.52 -3.85
N ILE A 55 19.64 31.47 -4.25
CA ILE A 55 19.48 31.09 -5.66
C ILE A 55 18.85 32.24 -6.44
N ALA A 56 17.75 32.81 -5.95
CA ALA A 56 17.07 33.92 -6.62
C ALA A 56 18.02 35.13 -6.82
N LEU A 57 18.81 35.49 -5.81
CA LEU A 57 19.81 36.56 -5.92
C LEU A 57 20.92 36.20 -6.93
N ALA A 58 21.41 34.96 -6.91
CA ALA A 58 22.47 34.52 -7.82
C ALA A 58 22.02 34.49 -9.30
N LEU A 59 20.75 34.15 -9.57
CA LEU A 59 20.18 34.16 -10.91
C LEU A 59 19.86 35.57 -11.43
N GLN A 60 19.78 36.56 -10.54
CA GLN A 60 19.63 37.98 -10.88
C GLN A 60 20.96 38.72 -11.01
N ASP A 61 22.10 38.03 -10.86
CA ASP A 61 23.41 38.63 -11.02
C ASP A 61 23.63 39.06 -12.49
N PRO A 62 23.94 40.35 -12.75
CA PRO A 62 24.06 40.86 -14.13
C PRO A 62 25.16 40.17 -14.93
N ALA A 63 26.24 39.69 -14.28
CA ALA A 63 27.31 38.99 -14.98
C ALA A 63 26.90 37.56 -15.36
N VAL A 64 26.11 36.90 -14.52
CA VAL A 64 25.50 35.60 -14.87
C VAL A 64 24.51 35.76 -16.03
N GLN A 65 23.65 36.78 -16.00
CA GLN A 65 22.71 37.07 -17.09
C GLN A 65 23.44 37.37 -18.39
N ALA A 66 24.48 38.22 -18.36
CA ALA A 66 25.29 38.55 -19.53
C ALA A 66 25.94 37.31 -20.17
N ASP A 67 26.47 36.41 -19.34
CA ASP A 67 27.10 35.17 -19.81
C ASP A 67 26.08 34.14 -20.36
N MET A 68 24.78 34.36 -20.16
CA MET A 68 23.67 33.53 -20.64
C MET A 68 22.96 34.10 -21.88
N ILE A 69 23.26 35.33 -22.32
CA ILE A 69 22.59 36.00 -23.45
C ILE A 69 22.65 35.16 -24.75
N ASN A 70 23.75 34.44 -24.96
CA ASN A 70 23.96 33.59 -26.14
C ASN A 70 23.69 32.10 -25.87
N GLY A 71 22.99 31.79 -24.78
CA GLY A 71 22.70 30.42 -24.32
C GLY A 71 23.63 29.92 -23.21
N PRO A 72 23.45 28.65 -22.77
CA PRO A 72 24.21 28.07 -21.67
C PRO A 72 25.72 28.09 -21.91
N SER A 73 26.47 28.76 -21.01
CA SER A 73 27.92 28.87 -21.11
C SER A 73 28.63 28.35 -19.86
N ALA A 74 29.85 27.83 -20.04
CA ALA A 74 30.69 27.38 -18.93
C ALA A 74 31.06 28.55 -17.98
N ALA A 75 31.14 29.77 -18.49
CA ALA A 75 31.40 30.98 -17.71
C ALA A 75 30.22 31.30 -16.76
N ALA A 76 28.98 31.23 -17.26
CA ALA A 76 27.77 31.41 -16.44
C ALA A 76 27.69 30.34 -15.34
N GLN A 77 27.96 29.07 -15.69
CA GLN A 77 27.93 27.97 -14.74
C GLN A 77 29.00 28.14 -13.64
N ALA A 78 30.22 28.54 -14.00
CA ALA A 78 31.30 28.80 -13.04
C ALA A 78 30.99 29.97 -12.10
N ARG A 79 30.38 31.06 -12.60
CA ARG A 79 29.94 32.18 -11.74
C ARG A 79 28.84 31.77 -10.79
N LEU A 80 27.84 31.03 -11.25
CA LEU A 80 26.78 30.54 -10.37
C LEU A 80 27.33 29.62 -9.28
N HIS A 81 28.31 28.78 -9.60
CA HIS A 81 29.02 27.98 -8.59
C HIS A 81 29.76 28.85 -7.56
N ALA A 82 30.38 29.96 -7.97
CA ALA A 82 31.03 30.89 -7.05
C ALA A 82 30.02 31.62 -6.14
N LEU A 83 28.84 31.98 -6.66
CA LEU A 83 27.76 32.63 -5.90
C LEU A 83 27.02 31.66 -4.97
N LEU A 84 27.02 30.36 -5.31
CA LEU A 84 26.34 29.30 -4.57
C LEU A 84 27.35 28.23 -4.09
N PRO A 85 28.27 28.56 -3.17
CA PRO A 85 29.37 27.66 -2.78
C PRO A 85 28.92 26.38 -2.06
N GLN A 86 27.67 26.33 -1.59
CA GLN A 86 27.09 25.13 -0.97
C GLN A 86 26.45 24.17 -1.98
N ALA A 87 26.31 24.57 -3.24
CA ALA A 87 25.76 23.70 -4.29
C ALA A 87 26.82 22.68 -4.72
N SER A 88 26.46 21.39 -4.70
CA SER A 88 27.32 20.31 -5.17
C SER A 88 27.42 20.26 -6.69
N ARG A 89 26.34 20.65 -7.38
CA ARG A 89 26.28 20.64 -8.85
C ARG A 89 25.30 21.69 -9.36
N ILE A 90 25.68 22.40 -10.40
CA ILE A 90 24.82 23.36 -11.12
C ILE A 90 24.91 23.04 -12.59
N GLU A 91 23.77 23.00 -13.28
CA GLU A 91 23.70 22.83 -14.72
C GLU A 91 22.74 23.84 -15.34
N LEU A 92 23.06 24.29 -16.55
CA LEU A 92 22.33 25.34 -17.26
C LEU A 92 21.75 24.79 -18.55
N PHE A 93 20.54 25.24 -18.88
CA PHE A 93 19.76 24.78 -20.03
C PHE A 93 19.17 25.97 -20.78
N GLY A 94 19.01 25.84 -22.09
CA GLY A 94 18.37 26.86 -22.92
C GLY A 94 16.89 27.10 -22.55
N PRO A 95 16.30 28.20 -23.05
CA PRO A 95 14.91 28.58 -22.73
C PRO A 95 13.88 27.59 -23.25
N ASP A 96 14.18 26.92 -24.38
CA ASP A 96 13.28 25.93 -24.99
C ASP A 96 13.43 24.52 -24.38
N LEU A 97 14.46 24.30 -23.55
CA LEU A 97 14.82 22.99 -23.00
C LEU A 97 14.95 21.88 -24.08
N ASN A 98 15.37 22.23 -25.29
CA ASN A 98 15.57 21.28 -26.39
C ASN A 98 16.56 20.16 -26.02
N GLU A 99 17.53 20.48 -25.16
CA GLU A 99 18.51 19.55 -24.62
C GLU A 99 17.87 18.50 -23.71
N VAL A 100 16.77 18.84 -23.02
CA VAL A 100 15.99 17.90 -22.19
C VAL A 100 15.11 17.03 -23.08
N LEU A 101 14.41 17.64 -24.04
CA LEU A 101 13.47 16.96 -24.93
C LEU A 101 14.12 15.89 -25.82
N ARG A 102 15.40 16.08 -26.15
CA ARG A 102 16.19 15.15 -26.98
C ARG A 102 17.13 14.25 -26.17
N ALA A 103 17.11 14.35 -24.84
CA ALA A 103 17.99 13.57 -23.99
C ALA A 103 17.53 12.11 -23.89
N ASP A 104 18.50 11.21 -23.77
CA ASP A 104 18.27 9.87 -23.23
C ASP A 104 18.00 10.00 -21.72
N TYR A 105 16.74 9.84 -21.32
CA TYR A 105 16.32 10.04 -19.93
C TYR A 105 16.94 9.06 -18.94
N ALA A 106 17.35 7.86 -19.38
CA ALA A 106 18.04 6.91 -18.52
C ALA A 106 19.40 7.45 -18.03
N ARG A 107 20.07 8.25 -18.86
CA ARG A 107 21.34 8.92 -18.51
C ARG A 107 21.14 10.33 -17.96
N PHE A 108 20.13 11.05 -18.45
CA PHE A 108 19.83 12.42 -18.06
C PHE A 108 19.22 12.53 -16.65
N GLY A 109 18.44 11.51 -16.25
CA GLY A 109 17.73 11.45 -14.99
C GLY A 109 16.31 12.01 -15.09
N TYR A 110 15.32 11.13 -14.94
CA TYR A 110 13.89 11.44 -15.05
C TYR A 110 13.44 12.57 -14.12
N ALA A 111 13.79 12.50 -12.84
CA ALA A 111 13.41 13.53 -11.87
C ALA A 111 14.04 14.91 -12.16
N LYS A 112 15.22 14.96 -12.79
CA LYS A 112 15.83 16.21 -13.25
C LYS A 112 15.05 16.79 -14.43
N ALA A 113 14.69 15.95 -15.40
CA ALA A 113 13.86 16.36 -16.52
C ALA A 113 12.52 16.91 -16.01
N ALA A 114 11.82 16.17 -15.14
CA ALA A 114 10.54 16.59 -14.55
C ALA A 114 10.62 17.95 -13.85
N GLN A 115 11.68 18.24 -13.10
CA GLN A 115 11.88 19.54 -12.45
C GLN A 115 12.05 20.70 -13.45
N LEU A 116 12.90 20.52 -14.47
CA LEU A 116 13.14 21.53 -15.51
C LEU A 116 11.85 21.81 -16.30
N VAL A 117 11.16 20.74 -16.66
CA VAL A 117 9.83 20.74 -17.29
C VAL A 117 8.81 21.49 -16.43
N ARG A 118 8.76 21.22 -15.13
CA ARG A 118 7.83 21.88 -14.21
C ARG A 118 8.17 23.37 -14.04
N ALA A 119 9.46 23.72 -13.95
CA ALA A 119 9.91 25.11 -13.87
C ALA A 119 9.50 25.92 -15.11
N GLN A 120 9.56 25.28 -16.28
CA GLN A 120 9.11 25.88 -17.54
C GLN A 120 7.61 26.11 -17.57
N SER A 121 6.80 25.13 -17.13
CA SER A 121 5.34 25.26 -17.18
C SER A 121 4.79 26.34 -16.25
N ILE A 122 5.41 26.56 -15.09
CA ILE A 122 4.96 27.56 -14.12
C ILE A 122 5.70 28.91 -14.25
N ALA A 123 6.69 28.99 -15.15
CA ALA A 123 7.61 30.12 -15.31
C ALA A 123 8.23 30.63 -14.00
N ALA A 124 8.48 29.73 -13.04
CA ALA A 124 8.93 30.06 -11.70
C ALA A 124 9.81 28.96 -11.09
N MET A 125 10.51 29.30 -10.01
CA MET A 125 11.35 28.38 -9.26
C MET A 125 10.50 27.28 -8.59
N VAL A 126 10.73 26.02 -8.96
CA VAL A 126 10.01 24.87 -8.39
C VAL A 126 10.41 24.62 -6.93
N ARG A 127 9.62 23.82 -6.22
CA ARG A 127 9.92 23.39 -4.85
C ARG A 127 11.18 22.51 -4.82
N PHE A 128 11.88 22.51 -3.68
CA PHE A 128 12.98 21.57 -3.46
C PHE A 128 12.49 20.14 -3.29
N GLU A 129 13.20 19.19 -3.90
CA GLU A 129 12.93 17.75 -3.80
C GLU A 129 14.23 16.99 -3.55
N VAL A 130 14.12 15.92 -2.75
CA VAL A 130 15.20 14.99 -2.46
C VAL A 130 15.22 13.90 -3.52
N ARG A 131 16.41 13.56 -3.98
CA ARG A 131 16.65 12.48 -4.96
C ARG A 131 17.75 11.54 -4.49
N GLY A 132 17.80 10.36 -5.12
CA GLY A 132 18.82 9.34 -4.88
C GLY A 132 18.39 8.31 -3.83
N SER A 133 19.14 7.21 -3.76
CA SER A 133 18.92 6.12 -2.79
C SER A 133 19.50 6.47 -1.42
N ALA A 134 19.06 5.74 -0.38
CA ALA A 134 19.59 5.88 0.98
C ALA A 134 21.13 5.88 0.98
N GLY A 135 21.73 6.92 1.59
CA GLY A 135 23.19 7.12 1.64
C GLY A 135 23.81 7.92 0.48
N ARG A 136 23.06 8.21 -0.59
CA ARG A 136 23.49 9.06 -1.72
C ARG A 136 22.47 10.14 -2.07
N GLN A 137 21.74 10.61 -1.08
CA GLN A 137 20.67 11.57 -1.27
C GLN A 137 21.21 12.97 -1.59
N THR A 138 20.50 13.70 -2.45
CA THR A 138 20.77 15.10 -2.76
C THR A 138 19.48 15.91 -2.76
N LEU A 139 19.58 17.21 -2.48
CA LEU A 139 18.46 18.16 -2.51
C LEU A 139 18.56 18.99 -3.79
N SER A 140 17.48 19.09 -4.56
CA SER A 140 17.54 19.72 -5.88
C SER A 140 16.31 20.53 -6.24
N LEU A 141 16.49 21.50 -7.13
CA LEU A 141 15.41 22.23 -7.78
C LEU A 141 15.83 22.75 -9.16
N ALA A 142 14.85 23.17 -9.93
CA ALA A 142 15.02 23.94 -11.15
C ALA A 142 14.44 25.36 -11.01
N ALA A 143 15.12 26.35 -11.56
CA ALA A 143 14.71 27.75 -11.52
C ALA A 143 14.92 28.43 -12.88
N PRO A 144 14.01 29.30 -13.32
CA PRO A 144 14.21 30.10 -14.52
C PRO A 144 15.28 31.17 -14.26
N LEU A 145 16.07 31.46 -15.30
CA LEU A 145 17.01 32.56 -15.35
C LEU A 145 16.46 33.60 -16.33
N GLN A 146 16.19 34.81 -15.83
CA GLN A 146 15.50 35.86 -16.58
C GLN A 146 16.27 37.17 -16.47
N ASP A 147 16.25 37.97 -17.54
CA ASP A 147 16.65 39.38 -17.54
C ASP A 147 15.41 40.24 -17.83
N GLY A 148 14.92 40.94 -16.81
CA GLY A 148 13.62 41.62 -16.86
C GLY A 148 12.49 40.63 -17.17
N ALA A 149 11.83 40.80 -18.32
CA ALA A 149 10.76 39.92 -18.79
C ALA A 149 11.25 38.83 -19.78
N HIS A 150 12.55 38.83 -20.12
CA HIS A 150 13.11 37.92 -21.12
C HIS A 150 13.69 36.67 -20.45
N LEU A 151 13.24 35.49 -20.88
CA LEU A 151 13.74 34.21 -20.39
C LEU A 151 15.05 33.85 -21.09
N LEU A 152 16.13 33.74 -20.31
CA LEU A 152 17.46 33.38 -20.81
C LEU A 152 17.71 31.87 -20.75
N GLY A 153 17.04 31.15 -19.84
CA GLY A 153 17.18 29.70 -19.70
C GLY A 153 16.73 29.19 -18.34
N TYR A 154 17.19 28.00 -17.99
CA TYR A 154 16.92 27.37 -16.69
C TYR A 154 18.21 26.91 -16.02
N ALA A 155 18.27 27.10 -14.71
CA ALA A 155 19.31 26.55 -13.85
C ALA A 155 18.74 25.40 -13.04
N TRP A 156 19.41 24.25 -13.12
CA TRP A 156 19.17 23.13 -12.22
C TRP A 156 20.28 23.06 -11.20
N ILE A 157 19.92 23.05 -9.92
CA ILE A 157 20.85 23.24 -8.82
C ILE A 157 20.66 22.10 -7.83
N GLU A 158 21.77 21.49 -7.42
CA GLU A 158 21.83 20.41 -6.47
C GLU A 158 22.68 20.81 -5.26
N TYR A 159 22.19 20.43 -4.08
CA TYR A 159 22.82 20.60 -2.78
C TYR A 159 22.99 19.25 -2.10
N PRO A 160 24.01 19.08 -1.25
CA PRO A 160 24.18 17.85 -0.48
C PRO A 160 23.05 17.71 0.55
N PHE A 161 22.50 16.49 0.66
CA PHE A 161 21.42 16.19 1.61
C PHE A 161 21.84 16.37 3.07
N THR A 162 23.15 16.35 3.34
CA THR A 162 23.73 16.60 4.67
C THR A 162 23.31 17.95 5.27
N LEU A 163 22.94 18.95 4.44
CA LEU A 163 22.41 20.23 4.93
C LEU A 163 21.06 20.06 5.63
N LEU A 164 20.15 19.25 5.08
CA LEU A 164 18.88 18.93 5.71
C LEU A 164 19.09 17.99 6.90
N GLN A 165 19.92 16.98 6.73
CA GLN A 165 20.25 16.01 7.78
C GLN A 165 20.80 16.70 9.02
N ALA A 166 21.77 17.59 8.89
CA ALA A 166 22.34 18.31 10.03
C ALA A 166 21.30 19.17 10.79
N ARG A 167 20.32 19.75 10.08
CA ARG A 167 19.24 20.51 10.72
C ARG A 167 18.21 19.62 11.41
N PHE A 168 17.95 18.45 10.85
CA PHE A 168 17.03 17.48 11.42
C PHE A 168 17.63 16.76 12.63
N ASP A 169 18.91 16.38 12.55
CA ASP A 169 19.63 15.71 13.64
C ASP A 169 19.92 16.64 14.82
N ALA A 170 19.96 17.96 14.59
CA ALA A 170 20.11 18.97 15.64
C ALA A 170 18.81 19.22 16.44
N LEU A 171 17.70 18.58 16.08
CA LEU A 171 16.47 18.68 16.86
C LEU A 171 16.66 18.04 18.24
N PRO A 172 16.02 18.58 19.29
CA PRO A 172 16.02 17.92 20.58
C PRO A 172 15.30 16.58 20.46
N ALA A 173 15.81 15.56 21.18
CA ALA A 173 15.17 14.26 21.24
C ALA A 173 13.70 14.42 21.68
N PRO A 174 12.74 13.76 21.01
CA PRO A 174 11.33 13.97 21.32
C PRO A 174 11.02 13.48 22.73
N GLN A 175 10.35 14.31 23.53
CA GLN A 175 9.94 13.95 24.88
C GLN A 175 8.77 12.94 24.81
N GLY A 176 8.80 11.88 25.63
CA GLY A 176 7.73 10.88 25.66
C GLY A 176 7.89 9.67 24.73
N GLY A 177 9.10 9.44 24.18
CA GLY A 177 9.43 8.17 23.51
C GLY A 177 8.92 8.00 22.08
N GLY A 178 8.25 9.00 21.51
CA GLY A 178 7.82 8.99 20.11
C GLY A 178 8.94 9.24 19.10
N ARG A 179 8.57 9.21 17.81
CA ARG A 179 9.49 9.35 16.68
C ARG A 179 9.05 10.46 15.74
N LEU A 180 9.98 11.29 15.31
CA LEU A 180 9.80 12.22 14.20
C LEU A 180 10.35 11.63 12.93
N GLU A 181 9.64 11.83 11.82
CA GLU A 181 10.03 11.34 10.51
C GLU A 181 9.97 12.46 9.48
N LEU A 182 11.07 12.67 8.74
CA LEU A 182 11.09 13.49 7.55
C LEU A 182 10.75 12.60 6.35
N ARG A 183 9.71 12.97 5.59
CA ARG A 183 9.25 12.20 4.45
C ARG A 183 9.09 13.07 3.20
N GLN A 184 9.14 12.42 2.04
CA GLN A 184 8.75 13.00 0.74
C GLN A 184 7.84 12.02 0.03
N GLN A 185 6.64 12.45 -0.38
CA GLN A 185 5.67 11.61 -1.11
C GLN A 185 5.45 10.23 -0.45
N GLY A 186 5.46 10.18 0.88
CA GLY A 186 5.30 8.92 1.62
C GLY A 186 6.58 8.10 1.80
N VAL A 187 7.72 8.42 1.17
CA VAL A 187 9.01 7.76 1.42
C VAL A 187 9.69 8.34 2.66
N LEU A 188 10.20 7.48 3.54
CA LEU A 188 10.98 7.89 4.72
C LEU A 188 12.40 8.33 4.30
N LEU A 189 12.78 9.55 4.67
CA LEU A 189 14.11 10.10 4.39
C LEU A 189 15.00 10.08 5.64
N LEU A 190 14.51 10.61 6.76
CA LEU A 190 15.21 10.65 8.03
C LEU A 190 14.25 10.37 9.18
N ALA A 191 14.79 9.86 10.27
CA ALA A 191 14.06 9.57 11.48
C ALA A 191 14.86 10.00 12.71
N HIS A 192 14.16 10.57 13.69
CA HIS A 192 14.75 11.07 14.92
C HIS A 192 13.84 10.73 16.11
N GLY A 193 14.36 10.02 17.12
CA GLY A 193 13.60 9.62 18.31
C GLY A 193 13.54 8.11 18.54
N GLY A 194 12.51 7.67 19.30
CA GLY A 194 12.34 6.28 19.77
C GLY A 194 11.64 5.35 18.79
N SER A 195 11.18 4.20 19.29
CA SER A 195 10.37 3.23 18.53
C SER A 195 8.93 3.72 18.38
N ALA A 196 8.37 3.61 17.18
CA ALA A 196 7.01 4.02 16.86
C ALA A 196 6.18 2.87 16.28
N GLN A 197 4.86 2.93 16.45
CA GLN A 197 3.94 2.02 15.75
C GLN A 197 3.88 2.32 14.25
N PRO A 198 3.97 1.29 13.38
CA PRO A 198 3.62 1.43 11.97
C PRO A 198 2.13 1.76 11.83
N GLY A 199 1.77 2.71 10.96
CA GLY A 199 0.38 2.90 10.52
C GLY A 199 -0.45 3.96 11.26
N ALA A 200 0.12 4.74 12.19
CA ALA A 200 -0.59 5.91 12.71
C ALA A 200 -0.80 6.95 11.59
N GLU A 201 -2.06 7.26 11.27
CA GLU A 201 -2.45 8.24 10.25
C GLU A 201 -2.10 9.67 10.69
N ASP A 202 -0.85 10.09 10.47
CA ASP A 202 -0.46 11.51 10.48
C ASP A 202 -0.23 11.97 9.04
N ALA A 203 -1.06 12.88 8.54
CA ALA A 203 -0.91 13.49 7.22
C ALA A 203 0.47 14.16 7.04
N GLY A 204 1.13 14.51 8.15
CA GLY A 204 2.44 15.16 8.18
C GLY A 204 2.33 16.67 7.96
N LEU A 205 3.16 17.42 8.68
CA LEU A 205 3.22 18.87 8.55
C LEU A 205 4.15 19.25 7.38
N PRO A 206 3.68 19.92 6.32
CA PRO A 206 4.50 20.25 5.17
C PRO A 206 5.60 21.26 5.51
N VAL A 207 6.77 21.09 4.88
CA VAL A 207 7.90 22.02 4.98
C VAL A 207 7.80 23.03 3.83
N PRO A 208 7.56 24.33 4.12
CA PRO A 208 7.33 25.34 3.09
C PRO A 208 8.47 25.41 2.05
N GLY A 209 8.10 25.52 0.77
CA GLY A 209 9.07 25.64 -0.34
C GLY A 209 9.75 24.34 -0.77
N SER A 210 9.33 23.19 -0.23
CA SER A 210 9.84 21.85 -0.57
C SER A 210 8.70 20.83 -0.73
N ALA A 211 9.01 19.65 -1.25
CA ALA A 211 8.10 18.50 -1.26
C ALA A 211 8.13 17.68 0.06
N LEU A 212 8.80 18.18 1.09
CA LEU A 212 9.02 17.47 2.35
C LEU A 212 7.87 17.68 3.34
N SER A 213 7.65 16.69 4.19
CA SER A 213 6.77 16.81 5.36
C SER A 213 7.37 16.14 6.59
N VAL A 214 7.04 16.65 7.77
CA VAL A 214 7.47 16.10 9.06
C VAL A 214 6.28 15.43 9.74
N ARG A 215 6.40 14.13 10.04
CA ARG A 215 5.41 13.36 10.80
C ARG A 215 5.84 13.17 12.24
N ALA A 216 4.87 13.09 13.14
CA ALA A 216 5.08 12.68 14.53
C ALA A 216 4.34 11.38 14.79
N LEU A 217 5.09 10.35 15.19
CA LEU A 217 4.53 9.05 15.53
C LEU A 217 4.60 8.85 17.05
N PRO A 218 3.49 8.44 17.69
CA PRO A 218 3.48 8.11 19.11
C PRO A 218 4.35 6.89 19.43
N PRO A 219 4.73 6.72 20.71
CA PRO A 219 5.41 5.52 21.18
C PRO A 219 4.53 4.27 21.00
N ASN A 220 5.16 3.11 20.95
CA ASN A 220 4.47 1.83 20.78
C ASN A 220 3.77 1.37 22.08
N ASN A 221 2.47 1.66 22.21
CA ASN A 221 1.66 1.27 23.36
C ASN A 221 0.46 0.40 22.91
N TYR A 222 0.15 -0.65 23.69
CA TYR A 222 -0.89 -1.62 23.37
C TYR A 222 -2.24 -1.19 23.95
N VAL A 223 -2.96 -0.34 23.23
CA VAL A 223 -4.32 0.10 23.60
C VAL A 223 -5.34 -0.75 22.83
N VAL A 224 -6.15 -1.53 23.56
CA VAL A 224 -7.11 -2.50 23.01
C VAL A 224 -8.56 -2.09 23.29
N LEU A 225 -8.80 -1.39 24.39
CA LEU A 225 -10.16 -1.16 24.90
C LEU A 225 -10.92 -0.09 24.11
N THR A 226 -10.33 1.09 23.92
CA THR A 226 -10.90 2.22 23.19
C THR A 226 -9.82 3.30 23.02
N GLU A 227 -9.92 4.10 21.96
CA GLU A 227 -9.05 5.26 21.73
C GLU A 227 -9.54 6.53 22.45
N SER A 228 -10.72 6.47 23.08
CA SER A 228 -11.33 7.60 23.78
C SER A 228 -11.13 7.50 25.30
N LEU A 229 -10.36 8.43 25.87
CA LEU A 229 -10.08 8.46 27.30
C LEU A 229 -11.36 8.56 28.17
N PRO A 230 -12.38 9.37 27.82
CA PRO A 230 -13.65 9.37 28.54
C PRO A 230 -14.37 8.01 28.53
N LEU A 231 -14.34 7.29 27.40
CA LEU A 231 -14.93 5.95 27.30
C LEU A 231 -14.10 4.93 28.10
N ALA A 232 -12.78 5.04 28.10
CA ALA A 232 -11.91 4.18 28.90
C ALA A 232 -12.21 4.33 30.40
N LEU A 233 -12.35 5.56 30.88
CA LEU A 233 -12.74 5.87 32.26
C LEU A 233 -14.16 5.39 32.59
N LEU A 234 -15.10 5.43 31.63
CA LEU A 234 -16.43 4.86 31.81
C LEU A 234 -16.35 3.34 32.06
N TRP A 235 -15.50 2.61 31.34
CA TRP A 235 -15.29 1.18 31.55
C TRP A 235 -14.69 0.86 32.93
N VAL A 236 -13.82 1.72 33.45
CA VAL A 236 -13.31 1.62 34.83
C VAL A 236 -14.46 1.68 35.82
N VAL A 237 -15.35 2.67 35.67
CA VAL A 237 -16.51 2.85 36.54
C VAL A 237 -17.47 1.67 36.44
N LEU A 238 -17.72 1.15 35.23
CA LEU A 238 -18.59 0.00 35.02
C LEU A 238 -18.01 -1.30 35.61
N GLY A 239 -16.70 -1.54 35.46
CA GLY A 239 -16.04 -2.72 36.02
C GLY A 239 -16.05 -2.72 37.56
N PHE A 240 -15.55 -1.64 38.17
CA PHE A 240 -15.54 -1.51 39.64
C PHE A 240 -16.95 -1.39 40.22
N GLY A 241 -17.82 -0.58 39.62
CA GLY A 241 -19.21 -0.39 40.04
C GLY A 241 -20.02 -1.69 39.96
N GLY A 242 -19.91 -2.42 38.85
CA GLY A 242 -20.54 -3.73 38.67
C GLY A 242 -20.05 -4.75 39.71
N GLY A 243 -18.74 -4.80 39.96
CA GLY A 243 -18.15 -5.66 40.99
C GLY A 243 -18.66 -5.35 42.41
N ILE A 244 -18.71 -4.07 42.79
CA ILE A 244 -19.21 -3.63 44.10
C ILE A 244 -20.71 -3.93 44.26
N VAL A 245 -21.52 -3.68 43.24
CA VAL A 245 -22.96 -3.99 43.25
C VAL A 245 -23.20 -5.49 43.41
N LEU A 246 -22.43 -6.34 42.71
CA LEU A 246 -22.54 -7.79 42.83
C LEU A 246 -22.14 -8.29 44.23
N LEU A 247 -21.11 -7.71 44.86
CA LEU A 247 -20.73 -8.02 46.24
C LEU A 247 -21.78 -7.56 47.25
N TRP A 248 -22.39 -6.39 47.03
CA TRP A 248 -23.47 -5.87 47.86
C TRP A 248 -24.75 -6.72 47.76
N LEU A 249 -25.15 -7.11 46.54
CA LEU A 249 -26.28 -8.01 46.29
C LEU A 249 -26.04 -9.37 46.94
N ARG A 250 -24.83 -9.92 46.85
CA ARG A 250 -24.46 -11.15 47.58
C ARG A 250 -24.68 -10.97 49.09
N ARG A 251 -24.22 -9.85 49.65
CA ARG A 251 -24.32 -9.59 51.10
C ARG A 251 -25.76 -9.36 51.55
N ARG A 252 -26.66 -8.87 50.69
CA ARG A 252 -28.10 -8.76 50.98
C ARG A 252 -28.86 -10.07 50.83
N VAL A 253 -28.54 -10.87 49.81
CA VAL A 253 -29.24 -12.13 49.53
C VAL A 253 -28.78 -13.26 50.46
N PHE A 254 -27.51 -13.28 50.85
CA PHE A 254 -26.92 -14.31 51.74
C PHE A 254 -26.54 -13.80 53.14
N GLY A 255 -26.85 -12.54 53.47
CA GLY A 255 -26.52 -11.93 54.77
C GLY A 255 -27.47 -12.26 55.92
N ALA A 256 -28.48 -13.10 55.68
CA ALA A 256 -29.47 -13.49 56.67
C ALA A 256 -29.64 -15.01 56.72
N THR A 257 -28.58 -15.74 57.04
CA THR A 257 -28.68 -17.12 57.54
C THR A 257 -27.51 -17.39 58.48
N SER A 258 -27.72 -17.12 59.76
CA SER A 258 -26.95 -17.72 60.85
C SER A 258 -27.47 -19.14 61.01
N PHE A 259 -26.71 -20.14 60.54
CA PHE A 259 -26.91 -21.53 60.93
C PHE A 259 -25.68 -22.00 61.68
N HIS A 260 -25.85 -22.17 63.00
CA HIS A 260 -24.98 -22.99 63.82
C HIS A 260 -25.27 -24.46 63.51
N PHE A 261 -24.28 -25.17 62.98
CA PHE A 261 -24.10 -26.59 63.23
C PHE A 261 -22.60 -26.83 63.46
N GLY A 262 -22.28 -27.33 64.64
CA GLY A 262 -20.92 -27.68 65.03
C GLY A 262 -20.56 -29.04 64.45
N GLU A 263 -19.53 -29.05 63.61
CA GLU A 263 -18.67 -30.21 63.38
C GLU A 263 -17.22 -29.71 63.34
N PRO A 264 -16.26 -30.48 63.89
CA PRO A 264 -14.92 -30.01 64.19
C PRO A 264 -14.09 -29.78 62.92
N THR A 265 -13.23 -28.78 62.96
CA THR A 265 -12.41 -28.40 61.80
C THR A 265 -11.16 -29.28 61.68
N LEU A 266 -10.68 -29.48 60.45
CA LEU A 266 -9.47 -30.25 60.11
C LEU A 266 -8.21 -29.77 60.85
N ALA A 267 -8.20 -28.54 61.36
CA ALA A 267 -7.13 -27.99 62.20
C ALA A 267 -7.07 -28.62 63.61
N ASP A 268 -8.18 -29.19 64.10
CA ASP A 268 -8.28 -29.87 65.40
C ASP A 268 -7.89 -31.36 65.31
N VAL A 269 -7.98 -31.97 64.12
CA VAL A 269 -7.53 -33.35 63.84
C VAL A 269 -6.01 -33.44 63.63
N MET A 270 -5.35 -32.32 63.34
CA MET A 270 -3.90 -32.28 63.05
C MET A 270 -3.01 -32.01 64.27
N ARG A 271 -3.56 -31.96 65.50
CA ARG A 271 -2.80 -31.65 66.73
C ARG A 271 -2.34 -32.86 67.55
N GLU A 272 -2.65 -34.09 67.17
CA GLU A 272 -2.18 -35.25 67.93
C GLU A 272 -1.33 -36.23 67.11
N GLN A 273 -0.11 -36.40 67.62
CA GLN A 273 0.77 -37.59 67.56
C GLN A 273 1.90 -37.67 66.52
N PRO A 274 3.04 -38.29 66.92
CA PRO A 274 4.34 -37.63 66.90
C PRO A 274 5.37 -38.21 65.91
N GLN A 275 6.46 -37.43 65.80
CA GLN A 275 7.69 -37.64 65.02
C GLN A 275 8.29 -39.06 65.06
N THR A 276 8.73 -39.55 63.91
CA THR A 276 10.04 -40.21 63.73
C THR A 276 10.60 -39.93 62.32
N ALA A 277 11.90 -39.70 62.25
CA ALA A 277 12.73 -39.55 61.05
C ALA A 277 13.91 -40.54 61.17
N PRO A 278 14.83 -40.68 60.18
CA PRO A 278 14.72 -40.77 58.71
C PRO A 278 15.50 -42.00 58.16
N LYS A 279 15.45 -42.29 56.84
CA LYS A 279 16.57 -42.93 56.10
C LYS A 279 16.48 -42.72 54.58
N ALA A 280 17.66 -42.61 53.96
CA ALA A 280 17.96 -42.06 52.64
C ALA A 280 18.04 -43.14 51.51
N PRO A 281 18.72 -42.90 50.36
CA PRO A 281 18.14 -42.53 49.06
C PRO A 281 18.32 -43.61 47.97
N VAL A 282 17.46 -43.68 46.94
CA VAL A 282 17.74 -44.49 45.74
C VAL A 282 17.22 -43.87 44.43
N MET A 283 18.21 -43.45 43.62
CA MET A 283 18.41 -43.53 42.17
C MET A 283 17.29 -43.27 41.12
N ALA A 284 17.72 -42.42 40.18
CA ALA A 284 17.21 -42.11 38.85
C ALA A 284 16.98 -43.27 37.86
N LYS A 285 15.96 -43.12 37.00
CA LYS A 285 15.90 -43.36 35.54
C LYS A 285 14.43 -43.29 35.09
N ALA A 286 14.01 -42.91 33.89
CA ALA A 286 14.69 -42.52 32.66
C ALA A 286 13.72 -41.66 31.84
N ALA A 287 14.29 -40.77 31.03
CA ALA A 287 13.59 -39.97 30.05
C ALA A 287 13.03 -40.83 28.91
N THR A 288 11.81 -40.54 28.49
CA THR A 288 11.21 -40.98 27.23
C THR A 288 11.55 -40.01 26.11
N PRO A 289 11.76 -40.49 24.88
CA PRO A 289 12.37 -39.71 23.80
C PRO A 289 11.41 -38.69 23.19
N THR A 290 11.97 -37.51 22.97
CA THR A 290 11.46 -36.37 22.21
C THR A 290 11.09 -36.77 20.77
N PRO A 291 9.88 -36.48 20.28
CA PRO A 291 9.62 -36.42 18.85
C PRO A 291 10.34 -35.21 18.26
N ALA A 292 10.88 -35.39 17.05
CA ALA A 292 11.69 -34.45 16.29
C ALA A 292 11.24 -32.99 16.40
N ALA A 293 12.23 -32.10 16.45
CA ALA A 293 12.10 -30.65 16.53
C ALA A 293 11.06 -30.12 15.53
N SER A 294 9.86 -29.82 16.04
CA SER A 294 8.95 -28.88 15.39
C SER A 294 9.64 -27.52 15.40
N ALA A 295 9.76 -26.91 14.22
CA ALA A 295 10.03 -25.49 14.13
C ALA A 295 9.11 -24.73 15.09
N ALA A 296 9.59 -23.64 15.68
CA ALA A 296 8.78 -22.77 16.53
C ALA A 296 7.49 -22.40 15.76
N PRO A 297 6.31 -22.34 16.42
CA PRO A 297 5.06 -22.03 15.75
C PRO A 297 5.20 -20.67 15.04
N VAL A 298 4.99 -20.68 13.73
CA VAL A 298 5.00 -19.47 12.91
C VAL A 298 3.88 -18.58 13.42
N ALA A 299 4.21 -17.38 13.89
CA ALA A 299 3.22 -16.42 14.38
C ALA A 299 2.39 -15.92 13.19
N LEU A 300 1.18 -16.43 13.04
CA LEU A 300 0.23 -16.02 12.00
C LEU A 300 -0.56 -14.79 12.47
N ASP A 301 -0.26 -13.64 11.88
CA ASP A 301 -1.01 -12.40 12.14
C ASP A 301 -2.38 -12.46 11.44
N ARG A 302 -3.47 -12.49 12.21
CA ARG A 302 -4.83 -12.53 11.64
C ARG A 302 -5.14 -11.30 10.78
N SER A 303 -4.52 -10.15 11.05
CA SER A 303 -4.83 -8.88 10.36
C SER A 303 -4.47 -8.89 8.87
N ILE A 304 -3.62 -9.82 8.41
CA ILE A 304 -3.29 -9.95 6.99
C ILE A 304 -4.44 -10.58 6.18
N PHE A 305 -5.37 -11.30 6.82
CA PHE A 305 -6.53 -11.92 6.20
C PHE A 305 -7.69 -10.92 6.16
N ARG A 306 -7.75 -10.12 5.09
CA ARG A 306 -8.72 -9.04 4.93
C ARG A 306 -10.03 -9.56 4.34
N ALA A 307 -10.95 -8.65 4.02
CA ALA A 307 -12.27 -8.99 3.50
C ALA A 307 -12.27 -9.53 2.06
N TYR A 308 -11.29 -9.20 1.22
CA TYR A 308 -11.29 -9.57 -0.20
C TYR A 308 -9.95 -10.06 -0.74
N ASP A 309 -8.87 -9.95 0.06
CA ASP A 309 -7.54 -10.42 -0.26
C ASP A 309 -6.74 -10.73 1.02
N ILE A 310 -5.51 -11.23 0.84
CA ILE A 310 -4.52 -11.33 1.92
C ILE A 310 -3.42 -10.32 1.65
N ARG A 311 -3.08 -9.47 2.62
CA ARG A 311 -2.13 -8.36 2.45
C ARG A 311 -1.37 -8.06 3.73
N GLY A 312 -0.05 -7.92 3.63
CA GLY A 312 0.79 -7.55 4.78
C GLY A 312 2.16 -7.04 4.37
N VAL A 313 2.94 -6.59 5.35
CA VAL A 313 4.32 -6.14 5.15
C VAL A 313 5.26 -7.34 5.20
N VAL A 314 6.12 -7.47 4.20
CA VAL A 314 7.09 -8.57 4.10
C VAL A 314 8.21 -8.41 5.13
N GLY A 315 8.59 -9.50 5.78
CA GLY A 315 9.59 -9.52 6.84
C GLY A 315 9.03 -9.21 8.24
N THR A 316 7.78 -8.74 8.33
CA THR A 316 7.10 -8.51 9.62
C THR A 316 5.83 -9.35 9.75
N GLN A 317 4.90 -9.25 8.80
CA GLN A 317 3.60 -9.93 8.81
C GLN A 317 3.50 -11.03 7.75
N LEU A 318 4.24 -10.88 6.64
CA LEU A 318 4.34 -11.86 5.57
C LEU A 318 5.76 -12.41 5.46
N SER A 319 5.86 -13.71 5.21
CA SER A 319 7.12 -14.42 5.00
C SER A 319 6.92 -15.56 4.00
N ALA A 320 8.02 -16.10 3.48
CA ALA A 320 8.00 -17.30 2.64
C ALA A 320 7.26 -18.46 3.33
N GLU A 321 7.48 -18.66 4.62
CA GLU A 321 6.82 -19.74 5.37
C GLU A 321 5.30 -19.53 5.48
N ILE A 322 4.83 -18.29 5.70
CA ILE A 322 3.39 -17.98 5.67
C ILE A 322 2.82 -18.23 4.26
N ALA A 323 3.54 -17.84 3.20
CA ALA A 323 3.12 -18.10 1.82
C ALA A 323 3.02 -19.60 1.52
N ARG A 324 3.95 -20.41 2.03
CA ARG A 324 3.91 -21.88 1.91
C ARG A 324 2.71 -22.49 2.65
N LEU A 325 2.45 -22.07 3.88
CA LEU A 325 1.28 -22.52 4.64
C LEU A 325 -0.03 -22.11 3.95
N LEU A 326 -0.08 -20.90 3.40
CA LEU A 326 -1.21 -20.42 2.62
C LEU A 326 -1.42 -21.25 1.35
N GLY A 327 -0.36 -21.54 0.60
CA GLY A 327 -0.42 -22.41 -0.57
C GLY A 327 -0.99 -23.78 -0.23
N GLN A 328 -0.56 -24.37 0.90
CA GLN A 328 -1.08 -25.65 1.35
C GLN A 328 -2.57 -25.58 1.74
N ALA A 329 -2.99 -24.49 2.40
CA ALA A 329 -4.39 -24.26 2.75
C ALA A 329 -5.27 -24.14 1.49
N ILE A 330 -4.84 -23.36 0.50
CA ILE A 330 -5.54 -23.20 -0.78
C ILE A 330 -5.66 -24.54 -1.50
N GLY A 331 -4.56 -25.31 -1.59
CA GLY A 331 -4.58 -26.62 -2.24
C GLY A 331 -5.49 -27.63 -1.54
N ASN A 332 -5.67 -27.52 -0.22
CA ASN A 332 -6.65 -28.33 0.50
C ASN A 332 -8.10 -27.95 0.17
N VAL A 333 -8.41 -26.64 0.05
CA VAL A 333 -9.73 -26.18 -0.42
C VAL A 333 -10.00 -26.71 -1.82
N MET A 334 -9.05 -26.57 -2.74
CA MET A 334 -9.18 -27.09 -4.12
C MET A 334 -9.49 -28.59 -4.14
N ARG A 335 -8.81 -29.39 -3.32
CA ARG A 335 -9.06 -30.84 -3.27
C ARG A 335 -10.43 -31.20 -2.74
N GLU A 336 -10.95 -30.45 -1.77
CA GLU A 336 -12.32 -30.63 -1.27
C GLU A 336 -13.35 -30.35 -2.37
N GLU A 337 -13.02 -29.48 -3.33
CA GLU A 337 -13.82 -29.17 -4.51
C GLU A 337 -13.50 -30.04 -5.75
N ASN A 338 -12.62 -31.04 -5.61
CA ASN A 338 -12.13 -31.89 -6.72
C ASN A 338 -11.41 -31.12 -7.84
N LEU A 339 -10.71 -30.05 -7.50
CA LEU A 339 -9.87 -29.26 -8.40
C LEU A 339 -8.39 -29.65 -8.22
N GLY A 340 -7.66 -29.76 -9.34
CA GLY A 340 -6.29 -30.31 -9.35
C GLY A 340 -5.20 -29.38 -9.90
N GLU A 341 -5.56 -28.44 -10.78
CA GLU A 341 -4.62 -27.52 -11.44
C GLU A 341 -4.84 -26.08 -10.99
N ILE A 342 -3.76 -25.32 -10.80
CA ILE A 342 -3.82 -23.91 -10.40
C ILE A 342 -2.71 -23.12 -11.07
N VAL A 343 -3.07 -21.91 -11.49
CA VAL A 343 -2.13 -20.94 -12.03
C VAL A 343 -1.59 -20.04 -10.92
N ILE A 344 -0.30 -19.72 -10.93
CA ILE A 344 0.27 -18.69 -10.06
C ILE A 344 1.06 -17.69 -10.90
N GLY A 345 1.02 -16.43 -10.51
CA GLY A 345 1.81 -15.37 -11.11
C GLY A 345 2.11 -14.28 -10.08
N ARG A 346 3.04 -13.39 -10.39
CA ARG A 346 3.43 -12.32 -9.47
C ARG A 346 3.60 -10.97 -10.16
N ASP A 347 3.45 -9.89 -9.39
CA ASP A 347 3.81 -8.54 -9.84
C ASP A 347 5.34 -8.31 -9.83
N GLY A 348 5.72 -7.05 -10.10
CA GLY A 348 7.11 -6.59 -10.20
C GLY A 348 7.83 -6.37 -8.86
N ARG A 349 7.23 -6.68 -7.71
CA ARG A 349 7.84 -6.42 -6.39
C ARG A 349 9.03 -7.32 -6.12
N LEU A 350 10.00 -6.77 -5.39
CA LEU A 350 11.25 -7.46 -5.05
C LEU A 350 11.03 -8.75 -4.24
N SER A 351 10.03 -8.76 -3.35
CA SER A 351 9.66 -9.94 -2.54
C SER A 351 8.86 -11.00 -3.31
N GLY A 352 8.37 -10.68 -4.52
CA GLY A 352 7.45 -11.55 -5.25
C GLY A 352 8.06 -12.90 -5.61
N ALA A 353 9.35 -12.94 -6.00
CA ALA A 353 10.02 -14.18 -6.41
C ALA A 353 10.11 -15.21 -5.27
N GLU A 354 10.38 -14.77 -4.05
CA GLU A 354 10.44 -15.64 -2.87
C GLU A 354 9.03 -16.13 -2.48
N LEU A 355 8.06 -15.22 -2.44
CA LEU A 355 6.69 -15.54 -2.01
C LEU A 355 5.97 -16.48 -2.98
N VAL A 356 6.11 -16.28 -4.29
CA VAL A 356 5.46 -17.14 -5.30
C VAL A 356 6.07 -18.55 -5.30
N ALA A 357 7.39 -18.67 -5.10
CA ALA A 357 8.06 -19.95 -5.00
C ALA A 357 7.56 -20.74 -3.78
N ALA A 358 7.51 -20.09 -2.61
CA ALA A 358 7.03 -20.71 -1.39
C ALA A 358 5.53 -21.07 -1.45
N LEU A 359 4.70 -20.20 -2.04
CA LEU A 359 3.30 -20.51 -2.33
C LEU A 359 3.17 -21.76 -3.21
N GLY A 360 3.95 -21.85 -4.28
CA GLY A 360 3.98 -23.00 -5.19
C GLY A 360 4.44 -24.30 -4.50
N GLU A 361 5.37 -24.22 -3.55
CA GLU A 361 5.71 -25.37 -2.69
C GLU A 361 4.54 -25.82 -1.83
N GLY A 362 3.83 -24.88 -1.19
CA GLY A 362 2.64 -25.18 -0.39
C GLY A 362 1.54 -25.86 -1.19
N LEU A 363 1.23 -25.34 -2.38
CA LEU A 363 0.23 -25.92 -3.28
C LEU A 363 0.60 -27.35 -3.69
N ARG A 364 1.89 -27.61 -3.97
CA ARG A 364 2.37 -28.97 -4.31
C ARG A 364 2.37 -29.90 -3.11
N ASP A 365 2.67 -29.41 -1.90
CA ASP A 365 2.56 -30.17 -0.65
C ASP A 365 1.10 -30.66 -0.44
N ALA A 366 0.11 -29.92 -0.95
CA ALA A 366 -1.30 -30.31 -0.95
C ALA A 366 -1.69 -31.22 -2.14
N GLY A 367 -0.78 -31.53 -3.06
CA GLY A 367 -1.02 -32.39 -4.23
C GLY A 367 -1.48 -31.66 -5.49
N CYS A 368 -1.44 -30.32 -5.53
CA CYS A 368 -1.88 -29.55 -6.70
C CYS A 368 -0.80 -29.51 -7.81
N HIS A 369 -1.27 -29.44 -9.05
CA HIS A 369 -0.46 -29.20 -10.25
C HIS A 369 -0.37 -27.70 -10.50
N VAL A 370 0.80 -27.12 -10.26
CA VAL A 370 1.04 -25.68 -10.32
C VAL A 370 1.58 -25.27 -11.69
N ILE A 371 0.98 -24.24 -12.25
CA ILE A 371 1.40 -23.58 -13.50
C ILE A 371 1.90 -22.18 -13.13
N ASP A 372 3.21 -21.97 -13.18
CA ASP A 372 3.84 -20.69 -12.87
C ASP A 372 4.01 -19.84 -14.13
N LEU A 373 3.36 -18.68 -14.15
CA LEU A 373 3.41 -17.70 -15.24
C LEU A 373 4.62 -16.75 -15.14
N GLY A 374 5.33 -16.76 -14.02
CA GLY A 374 6.37 -15.78 -13.73
C GLY A 374 5.78 -14.41 -13.38
N ALA A 375 6.43 -13.35 -13.89
CA ALA A 375 6.06 -11.97 -13.58
C ALA A 375 5.02 -11.45 -14.59
N VAL A 376 3.78 -11.30 -14.14
CA VAL A 376 2.65 -10.91 -14.99
C VAL A 376 1.66 -10.02 -14.21
N PRO A 377 0.90 -9.14 -14.88
CA PRO A 377 -0.23 -8.43 -14.29
C PRO A 377 -1.26 -9.37 -13.69
N THR A 378 -1.95 -8.92 -12.65
CA THR A 378 -3.08 -9.63 -12.03
C THR A 378 -4.14 -10.10 -13.05
N PRO A 379 -4.61 -9.27 -14.01
CA PRO A 379 -5.56 -9.72 -15.02
C PRO A 379 -5.03 -10.85 -15.91
N VAL A 380 -3.72 -10.94 -16.15
CA VAL A 380 -3.11 -12.04 -16.91
C VAL A 380 -3.19 -13.36 -16.14
N VAL A 381 -3.08 -13.34 -14.80
CA VAL A 381 -3.32 -14.52 -13.97
C VAL A 381 -4.78 -14.99 -14.09
N TYR A 382 -5.74 -14.06 -14.07
CA TYR A 382 -7.15 -14.39 -14.25
C TYR A 382 -7.41 -14.96 -15.65
N PHE A 383 -6.91 -14.29 -16.68
CA PHE A 383 -7.00 -14.74 -18.08
C PHE A 383 -6.46 -16.16 -18.25
N ALA A 384 -5.29 -16.46 -17.69
CA ALA A 384 -4.70 -17.80 -17.74
C ALA A 384 -5.59 -18.87 -17.11
N GLY A 385 -6.31 -18.53 -16.03
CA GLY A 385 -7.29 -19.42 -15.40
C GLY A 385 -8.43 -19.82 -16.35
N PHE A 386 -8.83 -18.92 -17.26
CA PHE A 386 -9.78 -19.20 -18.34
C PHE A 386 -9.13 -19.93 -19.52
N LEU A 387 -7.99 -19.43 -20.03
CA LEU A 387 -7.29 -19.98 -21.18
C LEU A 387 -6.90 -21.45 -20.98
N LEU A 388 -6.38 -21.76 -19.80
CA LEU A 388 -5.91 -23.11 -19.43
C LEU A 388 -7.01 -23.95 -18.77
N ASN A 389 -8.22 -23.39 -18.64
CA ASN A 389 -9.40 -24.04 -18.06
C ASN A 389 -9.15 -24.64 -16.66
N THR A 390 -8.30 -23.99 -15.86
CA THR A 390 -8.05 -24.41 -14.47
C THR A 390 -9.15 -23.91 -13.54
N GLY A 391 -9.76 -22.77 -13.86
CA GLY A 391 -10.67 -22.04 -12.96
C GLY A 391 -10.00 -21.58 -11.65
N CYS A 392 -8.70 -21.76 -11.49
CA CYS A 392 -7.97 -21.50 -10.24
C CYS A 392 -6.73 -20.67 -10.52
N GLY A 393 -6.51 -19.64 -9.71
CA GLY A 393 -5.42 -18.70 -9.88
C GLY A 393 -5.02 -17.99 -8.58
N VAL A 394 -3.73 -17.75 -8.38
CA VAL A 394 -3.24 -16.84 -7.33
C VAL A 394 -2.31 -15.80 -7.92
N ALA A 395 -2.68 -14.53 -7.80
CA ALA A 395 -1.79 -13.42 -8.07
C ALA A 395 -1.07 -13.01 -6.78
N VAL A 396 0.26 -13.15 -6.76
CA VAL A 396 1.15 -12.68 -5.69
C VAL A 396 1.52 -11.24 -5.99
N THR A 397 0.86 -10.32 -5.33
CA THR A 397 0.97 -8.89 -5.63
C THR A 397 0.75 -8.10 -4.36
N GLY A 398 1.27 -6.87 -4.27
CA GLY A 398 0.88 -5.86 -3.28
C GLY A 398 -0.11 -4.81 -3.82
N SER A 399 -0.63 -4.97 -5.03
CA SER A 399 -1.40 -3.98 -5.80
C SER A 399 -0.73 -2.59 -5.76
N HIS A 400 -1.49 -1.56 -5.42
CA HIS A 400 -1.05 -0.19 -5.22
C HIS A 400 -0.49 0.11 -3.82
N ASN A 401 -0.01 -0.87 -3.03
CA ASN A 401 0.62 -0.58 -1.73
C ASN A 401 2.11 -0.21 -1.83
N PRO A 402 2.75 0.41 -0.81
CA PRO A 402 4.20 0.69 -0.82
C PRO A 402 5.07 -0.55 -1.08
N PRO A 403 6.34 -0.41 -1.52
CA PRO A 403 7.21 -1.53 -1.93
C PRO A 403 7.32 -2.69 -0.93
N GLU A 404 7.30 -2.39 0.36
CA GLU A 404 7.43 -3.36 1.45
C GLU A 404 6.19 -4.26 1.64
N TYR A 405 5.06 -3.91 1.04
CA TYR A 405 3.84 -4.71 1.07
C TYR A 405 3.84 -5.78 -0.02
N ASN A 406 3.21 -6.91 0.29
CA ASN A 406 2.81 -7.91 -0.71
C ASN A 406 1.52 -8.62 -0.25
N GLY A 407 1.06 -9.61 -0.99
CA GLY A 407 -0.20 -10.28 -0.71
C GLY A 407 -0.64 -11.25 -1.80
N PHE A 408 -1.89 -11.70 -1.68
CA PHE A 408 -2.45 -12.78 -2.50
C PHE A 408 -3.90 -12.46 -2.87
N LYS A 409 -4.18 -12.43 -4.16
CA LYS A 409 -5.55 -12.43 -4.72
C LYS A 409 -5.84 -13.85 -5.21
N ILE A 410 -6.90 -14.48 -4.72
CA ILE A 410 -7.10 -15.93 -4.85
C ILE A 410 -8.42 -16.21 -5.56
N VAL A 411 -8.35 -17.07 -6.57
CA VAL A 411 -9.50 -17.63 -7.29
C VAL A 411 -9.46 -19.15 -7.19
N VAL A 412 -10.55 -19.77 -6.78
CA VAL A 412 -10.74 -21.23 -6.71
C VAL A 412 -12.07 -21.58 -7.33
N GLY A 413 -12.12 -22.54 -8.27
CA GLY A 413 -13.38 -22.98 -8.89
C GLY A 413 -14.10 -21.88 -9.68
N GLY A 414 -13.34 -20.89 -10.17
CA GLY A 414 -13.84 -19.67 -10.79
C GLY A 414 -14.26 -18.60 -9.78
N GLU A 415 -14.37 -18.90 -8.48
CA GLU A 415 -14.81 -17.96 -7.45
C GLU A 415 -13.62 -17.17 -6.88
N THR A 416 -13.70 -15.85 -6.89
CA THR A 416 -12.72 -15.02 -6.16
C THR A 416 -13.03 -15.11 -4.67
N LEU A 417 -12.07 -15.57 -3.88
CA LEU A 417 -12.29 -15.76 -2.45
C LEU A 417 -12.44 -14.40 -1.73
N SER A 418 -13.43 -14.33 -0.83
CA SER A 418 -13.69 -13.16 0.01
C SER A 418 -14.32 -13.57 1.35
N GLU A 419 -14.37 -12.63 2.28
CA GLU A 419 -15.02 -12.71 3.58
C GLU A 419 -14.74 -14.06 4.29
N ASP A 420 -15.76 -14.89 4.48
CA ASP A 420 -15.66 -16.16 5.20
C ASP A 420 -14.66 -17.15 4.58
N ALA A 421 -14.51 -17.15 3.25
CA ALA A 421 -13.56 -18.04 2.58
C ALA A 421 -12.10 -17.68 2.91
N ILE A 422 -11.79 -16.38 3.00
CA ILE A 422 -10.46 -15.92 3.42
C ILE A 422 -10.23 -16.23 4.91
N GLN A 423 -11.27 -16.10 5.75
CA GLN A 423 -11.18 -16.47 7.16
C GLN A 423 -11.03 -17.98 7.38
N ASP A 424 -11.61 -18.83 6.52
CA ASP A 424 -11.38 -20.28 6.58
C ASP A 424 -9.94 -20.65 6.26
N LEU A 425 -9.26 -19.96 5.33
CA LEU A 425 -7.83 -20.15 5.09
C LEU A 425 -7.00 -19.85 6.37
N TYR A 426 -7.32 -18.77 7.07
CA TYR A 426 -6.70 -18.47 8.37
C TYR A 426 -6.96 -19.58 9.39
N ALA A 427 -8.21 -20.02 9.53
CA ALA A 427 -8.60 -21.08 10.46
C ALA A 427 -7.84 -22.38 10.16
N ARG A 428 -7.74 -22.78 8.88
CA ARG A 428 -6.98 -23.97 8.46
C ARG A 428 -5.53 -23.92 8.90
N ILE A 429 -4.86 -22.79 8.69
CA ILE A 429 -3.43 -22.64 9.03
C ILE A 429 -3.26 -22.63 10.56
N SER A 430 -4.02 -21.79 11.26
CA SER A 430 -3.93 -21.62 12.72
C SER A 430 -4.29 -22.88 13.52
N GLU A 431 -5.23 -23.68 13.03
CA GLU A 431 -5.67 -24.94 13.65
C GLU A 431 -4.84 -26.14 13.16
N GLY A 432 -3.91 -25.94 12.22
CA GLY A 432 -3.11 -27.03 11.64
C GLY A 432 -3.94 -28.02 10.82
N ARG A 433 -5.09 -27.60 10.26
CA ARG A 433 -5.93 -28.41 9.35
C ARG A 433 -5.33 -28.48 7.94
N LEU A 434 -4.02 -28.75 7.85
CA LEU A 434 -3.25 -28.78 6.62
C LEU A 434 -2.86 -30.22 6.28
N LYS A 435 -3.54 -30.81 5.30
CA LYS A 435 -3.28 -32.17 4.82
C LYS A 435 -2.25 -32.13 3.70
N ARG A 436 -1.30 -33.07 3.75
CA ARG A 436 -0.39 -33.34 2.64
C ARG A 436 -1.01 -34.30 1.64
N ALA A 437 -0.58 -34.21 0.39
CA ALA A 437 -0.86 -35.20 -0.64
C ALA A 437 0.31 -35.33 -1.60
N ASP A 438 0.47 -36.54 -2.14
CA ASP A 438 1.43 -36.80 -3.19
C ASP A 438 0.87 -36.35 -4.56
N GLY A 439 1.75 -36.28 -5.57
CA GLY A 439 1.35 -36.03 -6.96
C GLY A 439 1.41 -34.57 -7.42
N GLY A 440 1.72 -33.63 -6.52
CA GLY A 440 1.91 -32.23 -6.90
C GLY A 440 3.06 -32.03 -7.89
N SER A 441 2.88 -31.13 -8.86
CA SER A 441 3.87 -30.82 -9.90
C SER A 441 4.02 -29.32 -10.11
N LEU A 442 5.12 -28.90 -10.73
CA LEU A 442 5.33 -27.52 -11.17
C LEU A 442 5.73 -27.52 -12.64
N ARG A 443 5.09 -26.67 -13.44
CA ARG A 443 5.54 -26.33 -14.79
C ARG A 443 5.47 -24.82 -14.98
N GLN A 444 6.38 -24.28 -15.78
CA GLN A 444 6.33 -22.87 -16.18
C GLN A 444 5.62 -22.75 -17.53
N GLN A 445 4.82 -21.69 -17.70
CA GLN A 445 4.17 -21.37 -18.97
C GLN A 445 3.99 -19.87 -19.11
N ASP A 446 4.52 -19.30 -20.19
CA ASP A 446 4.21 -17.94 -20.60
C ASP A 446 2.88 -17.91 -21.36
N VAL A 447 2.03 -16.94 -21.05
CA VAL A 447 0.73 -16.68 -21.70
C VAL A 447 0.55 -15.21 -22.07
N GLY A 448 1.61 -14.41 -21.99
CA GLY A 448 1.53 -12.97 -22.21
C GLY A 448 1.22 -12.61 -23.65
N ALA A 449 1.80 -13.35 -24.60
CA ALA A 449 1.48 -13.20 -26.02
C ALA A 449 0.01 -13.57 -26.30
N ASP A 450 -0.50 -14.67 -25.71
CA ASP A 450 -1.89 -15.09 -25.86
C ASP A 450 -2.87 -14.04 -25.32
N TYR A 451 -2.53 -13.39 -24.20
CA TYR A 451 -3.32 -12.29 -23.62
C TYR A 451 -3.39 -11.08 -24.57
N ILE A 452 -2.24 -10.64 -25.08
CA ILE A 452 -2.16 -9.51 -26.01
C ILE A 452 -2.91 -9.82 -27.31
N GLU A 453 -2.72 -11.01 -27.86
CA GLU A 453 -3.40 -11.45 -29.09
C GLU A 453 -4.92 -11.53 -28.88
N ARG A 454 -5.36 -12.05 -27.73
CA ARG A 454 -6.79 -12.16 -27.44
C ARG A 454 -7.49 -10.79 -27.38
N ILE A 455 -6.84 -9.76 -26.86
CA ILE A 455 -7.39 -8.39 -26.86
C ILE A 455 -7.27 -7.77 -28.25
N SER A 456 -6.07 -7.78 -28.85
CA SER A 456 -5.82 -7.12 -30.14
C SER A 456 -6.54 -7.77 -31.33
N GLY A 457 -6.89 -9.06 -31.24
CA GLY A 457 -7.73 -9.74 -32.22
C GLY A 457 -9.21 -9.30 -32.19
N ASP A 458 -9.67 -8.72 -31.08
CA ASP A 458 -11.06 -8.27 -30.89
C ASP A 458 -11.20 -6.73 -30.95
N VAL A 459 -10.14 -5.99 -30.62
CA VAL A 459 -10.13 -4.53 -30.57
C VAL A 459 -9.03 -3.97 -31.48
N GLN A 460 -9.41 -3.05 -32.36
CA GLN A 460 -8.50 -2.28 -33.22
C GLN A 460 -8.95 -0.83 -33.24
N LEU A 461 -8.00 0.11 -33.23
CA LEU A 461 -8.31 1.53 -33.30
C LEU A 461 -8.73 1.92 -34.73
N GLU A 462 -9.82 2.67 -34.86
CA GLU A 462 -10.30 3.17 -36.16
C GLU A 462 -9.36 4.21 -36.80
N ARG A 463 -8.58 4.90 -35.96
CA ARG A 463 -7.54 5.84 -36.36
C ARG A 463 -6.33 5.69 -35.44
N PRO A 464 -5.11 6.01 -35.91
CA PRO A 464 -3.95 6.10 -35.02
C PRO A 464 -4.22 7.10 -33.89
N LEU A 465 -4.02 6.65 -32.65
CA LEU A 465 -4.04 7.47 -31.44
C LEU A 465 -2.63 7.56 -30.88
N LYS A 466 -2.23 8.76 -30.47
CA LYS A 466 -1.00 8.96 -29.70
C LYS A 466 -1.31 8.91 -28.21
N ILE A 467 -0.81 7.91 -27.51
CA ILE A 467 -1.16 7.63 -26.12
C ILE A 467 0.10 7.70 -25.23
N VAL A 468 0.05 8.51 -24.18
CA VAL A 468 1.05 8.44 -23.10
C VAL A 468 0.62 7.38 -22.09
N VAL A 469 1.51 6.44 -21.79
CA VAL A 469 1.22 5.29 -20.93
C VAL A 469 2.09 5.36 -19.69
N ASP A 470 1.47 5.58 -18.53
CA ASP A 470 2.14 5.60 -17.24
C ASP A 470 1.93 4.29 -16.49
N CYS A 471 3.01 3.56 -16.19
CA CYS A 471 2.91 2.33 -15.42
C CYS A 471 3.45 2.46 -13.99
N GLY A 472 3.94 3.64 -13.57
CA GLY A 472 4.48 3.85 -12.22
C GLY A 472 5.52 2.80 -11.77
N ASN A 473 6.28 2.25 -12.71
CA ASN A 473 7.22 1.12 -12.53
C ASN A 473 6.60 -0.22 -12.10
N GLY A 474 5.28 -0.35 -12.17
CA GLY A 474 4.54 -1.59 -11.94
C GLY A 474 4.70 -2.61 -13.08
N ILE A 475 4.18 -3.81 -12.85
CA ILE A 475 4.23 -4.91 -13.84
C ILE A 475 3.51 -4.62 -15.17
N PRO A 476 2.49 -3.72 -15.27
CA PRO A 476 1.89 -3.37 -16.56
C PRO A 476 2.89 -2.80 -17.57
N GLY A 477 4.03 -2.26 -17.12
CA GLY A 477 5.08 -1.76 -18.00
C GLY A 477 5.63 -2.79 -18.98
N ALA A 478 5.57 -4.08 -18.64
CA ALA A 478 5.96 -5.19 -19.53
C ALA A 478 4.89 -5.56 -20.57
N PHE A 479 3.65 -5.07 -20.43
CA PHE A 479 2.49 -5.53 -21.22
C PHE A 479 1.76 -4.37 -21.92
N ALA A 480 1.36 -3.34 -21.18
CA ALA A 480 0.49 -2.27 -21.67
C ALA A 480 1.05 -1.53 -22.90
N PRO A 481 2.36 -1.19 -22.99
CA PRO A 481 2.89 -0.56 -24.20
C PRO A 481 2.77 -1.46 -25.43
N GLN A 482 3.06 -2.76 -25.29
CA GLN A 482 2.98 -3.73 -26.38
C GLN A 482 1.54 -3.96 -26.82
N LEU A 483 0.62 -4.08 -25.85
CA LEU A 483 -0.81 -4.22 -26.10
C LEU A 483 -1.37 -3.02 -26.89
N LEU A 484 -1.09 -1.80 -26.42
CA LEU A 484 -1.59 -0.58 -27.07
C LEU A 484 -0.99 -0.39 -28.47
N GLN A 485 0.26 -0.78 -28.68
CA GLN A 485 0.86 -0.82 -30.02
C GLN A 485 0.17 -1.86 -30.91
N ALA A 486 -0.18 -3.04 -30.39
CA ALA A 486 -0.84 -4.11 -31.13
C ALA A 486 -2.25 -3.75 -31.62
N ILE A 487 -2.95 -2.83 -30.92
CA ILE A 487 -4.25 -2.28 -31.37
C ILE A 487 -4.10 -1.05 -32.28
N GLY A 488 -2.89 -0.64 -32.62
CA GLY A 488 -2.60 0.44 -33.58
C GLY A 488 -2.29 1.82 -32.97
N ALA A 489 -1.97 1.91 -31.68
CA ALA A 489 -1.59 3.18 -31.06
C ALA A 489 -0.09 3.53 -31.25
N GLU A 490 0.20 4.83 -31.35
CA GLU A 490 1.54 5.37 -31.11
C GLU A 490 1.72 5.56 -29.59
N VAL A 491 2.56 4.74 -28.98
CA VAL A 491 2.75 4.74 -27.52
C VAL A 491 3.98 5.55 -27.10
N ILE A 492 3.78 6.46 -26.16
CA ILE A 492 4.85 7.14 -25.43
C ILE A 492 4.91 6.56 -24.01
N PRO A 493 5.94 5.76 -23.69
CA PRO A 493 6.07 5.17 -22.36
C PRO A 493 6.49 6.21 -21.32
N LEU A 494 5.87 6.14 -20.15
CA LEU A 494 6.21 6.88 -18.94
C LEU A 494 6.33 5.87 -17.80
N TYR A 495 7.52 5.76 -17.22
CA TYR A 495 7.79 4.84 -16.10
C TYR A 495 7.39 3.36 -16.37
N CYS A 496 7.54 2.88 -17.62
CA CYS A 496 7.19 1.50 -18.00
C CYS A 496 8.28 0.45 -17.70
N GLU A 497 9.45 0.84 -17.22
CA GLU A 497 10.44 -0.12 -16.75
C GLU A 497 9.98 -0.71 -15.41
N VAL A 498 9.88 -2.04 -15.33
CA VAL A 498 9.41 -2.73 -14.13
C VAL A 498 10.49 -2.64 -13.04
N ASP A 499 10.21 -1.87 -11.98
CA ASP A 499 11.09 -1.67 -10.84
C ASP A 499 10.27 -1.63 -9.54
N GLY A 500 10.33 -2.72 -8.78
CA GLY A 500 9.60 -2.89 -7.52
C GLY A 500 10.01 -1.96 -6.39
N THR A 501 10.97 -1.05 -6.60
CA THR A 501 11.26 0.05 -5.66
C THR A 501 10.36 1.27 -5.86
N PHE A 502 9.60 1.33 -6.96
CA PHE A 502 8.72 2.44 -7.36
C PHE A 502 9.40 3.81 -7.24
N PRO A 503 10.49 4.06 -8.00
CA PRO A 503 11.39 5.19 -7.77
C PRO A 503 10.84 6.56 -8.18
N ASN A 504 9.76 6.62 -8.97
CA ASN A 504 9.23 7.87 -9.53
C ASN A 504 8.05 8.40 -8.71
N HIS A 505 6.90 7.72 -8.79
CA HIS A 505 5.76 7.94 -7.91
C HIS A 505 5.14 6.58 -7.56
N HIS A 506 4.21 6.60 -6.61
CA HIS A 506 3.47 5.40 -6.25
C HIS A 506 2.57 4.97 -7.43
N PRO A 507 2.56 3.70 -7.88
CA PRO A 507 1.64 3.22 -8.91
C PRO A 507 0.21 3.07 -8.35
N ASP A 508 -0.43 4.21 -8.03
CA ASP A 508 -1.84 4.32 -7.65
C ASP A 508 -2.49 5.45 -8.47
N PRO A 509 -3.15 5.14 -9.59
CA PRO A 509 -3.79 6.13 -10.45
C PRO A 509 -5.05 6.74 -9.84
N SER A 510 -5.56 6.20 -8.71
CA SER A 510 -6.72 6.77 -8.02
C SER A 510 -6.37 8.03 -7.23
N ASP A 511 -5.08 8.25 -6.92
CA ASP A 511 -4.56 9.48 -6.32
C ASP A 511 -4.13 10.46 -7.43
N PRO A 512 -4.82 11.61 -7.60
CA PRO A 512 -4.51 12.58 -8.65
C PRO A 512 -3.07 13.11 -8.61
N ARG A 513 -2.39 13.05 -7.46
CA ARG A 513 -0.98 13.48 -7.33
C ARG A 513 -0.03 12.59 -8.12
N ASN A 514 -0.37 11.31 -8.29
CA ASN A 514 0.42 10.37 -9.08
C ASN A 514 0.21 10.56 -10.59
N LEU A 515 -0.83 11.31 -11.00
CA LEU A 515 -1.12 11.59 -12.42
C LEU A 515 -0.47 12.90 -12.91
N GLU A 516 0.21 13.67 -12.04
CA GLU A 516 0.77 14.98 -12.40
C GLU A 516 1.71 14.89 -13.61
N ASP A 517 2.58 13.87 -13.64
CA ASP A 517 3.55 13.68 -14.73
C ASP A 517 2.87 13.22 -16.02
N LEU A 518 1.86 12.34 -15.94
CA LEU A 518 1.04 11.94 -17.07
C LEU A 518 0.31 13.15 -17.69
N MET A 519 -0.35 13.97 -16.87
CA MET A 519 -1.05 15.18 -17.31
C MET A 519 -0.12 16.17 -18.01
N LEU A 520 1.10 16.32 -17.52
CA LEU A 520 2.13 17.15 -18.13
C LEU A 520 2.64 16.58 -19.45
N SER A 521 2.92 15.28 -19.48
CA SER A 521 3.39 14.55 -20.67
C SER A 521 2.37 14.58 -21.81
N VAL A 522 1.08 14.35 -21.51
CA VAL A 522 0.01 14.40 -22.52
C VAL A 522 -0.03 15.77 -23.21
N LYS A 523 -0.02 16.86 -22.42
CA LYS A 523 -0.01 18.23 -22.95
C LYS A 523 1.23 18.52 -23.79
N ARG A 524 2.40 18.13 -23.30
CA ARG A 524 3.70 18.44 -23.93
C ARG A 524 3.91 17.68 -25.23
N MET A 525 3.50 16.43 -25.26
CA MET A 525 3.69 15.55 -26.41
C MET A 525 2.58 15.67 -27.45
N GLY A 526 1.54 16.47 -27.16
CA GLY A 526 0.35 16.60 -27.99
C GLY A 526 -0.36 15.26 -28.16
N ALA A 527 -0.46 14.47 -27.09
CA ALA A 527 -1.07 13.15 -27.13
C ALA A 527 -2.60 13.24 -27.11
N ASP A 528 -3.27 12.30 -27.78
CA ASP A 528 -4.74 12.16 -27.81
C ASP A 528 -5.30 11.65 -26.47
N LEU A 529 -4.49 10.95 -25.68
CA LEU A 529 -4.92 10.33 -24.43
C LEU A 529 -3.72 10.07 -23.51
N GLY A 530 -3.95 10.13 -22.21
CA GLY A 530 -3.07 9.56 -21.20
C GLY A 530 -3.77 8.42 -20.47
N VAL A 531 -3.08 7.31 -20.27
CA VAL A 531 -3.56 6.19 -19.44
C VAL A 531 -2.52 5.88 -18.36
N ALA A 532 -2.99 5.58 -17.16
CA ALA A 532 -2.16 5.19 -16.03
C ALA A 532 -2.66 3.86 -15.44
N PHE A 533 -1.74 2.99 -15.03
CA PHE A 533 -2.05 1.72 -14.39
C PHE A 533 -1.54 1.69 -12.95
N ASP A 534 -2.20 0.91 -12.11
CA ASP A 534 -1.68 0.60 -10.78
C ASP A 534 -0.60 -0.48 -10.81
N GLY A 535 -0.05 -0.81 -9.63
CA GLY A 535 1.15 -1.65 -9.53
C GLY A 535 1.01 -3.04 -10.14
N ASP A 536 -0.21 -3.58 -10.21
CA ASP A 536 -0.51 -4.92 -10.73
C ASP A 536 -1.46 -4.96 -11.94
N GLY A 537 -1.96 -3.81 -12.40
CA GLY A 537 -2.59 -3.65 -13.70
C GLY A 537 -4.08 -3.93 -13.77
N ASP A 538 -4.77 -4.06 -12.63
CA ASP A 538 -6.22 -4.26 -12.61
C ASP A 538 -7.00 -2.94 -12.49
N ARG A 539 -6.30 -1.80 -12.37
CA ARG A 539 -6.91 -0.47 -12.34
C ARG A 539 -6.43 0.44 -13.47
N LEU A 540 -7.35 1.30 -13.92
CA LEU A 540 -7.11 2.30 -14.96
C LEU A 540 -7.39 3.72 -14.46
N GLY A 541 -6.44 4.62 -14.70
CA GLY A 541 -6.62 6.08 -14.66
C GLY A 541 -6.54 6.66 -16.08
N VAL A 542 -7.32 7.71 -16.35
CA VAL A 542 -7.40 8.32 -17.68
C VAL A 542 -7.26 9.84 -17.60
N VAL A 543 -6.46 10.39 -18.52
CA VAL A 543 -6.22 11.82 -18.66
C VAL A 543 -6.53 12.27 -20.09
N THR A 544 -7.30 13.35 -20.23
CA THR A 544 -7.67 13.93 -21.53
C THR A 544 -6.49 14.67 -22.20
N PRO A 545 -6.57 15.01 -23.51
CA PRO A 545 -5.59 15.91 -24.16
C PRO A 545 -5.41 17.25 -23.43
N GLY A 546 -6.49 17.76 -22.83
CA GLY A 546 -6.47 18.98 -22.01
C GLY A 546 -5.78 18.80 -20.66
N GLY A 547 -5.25 17.62 -20.37
CA GLY A 547 -4.63 17.23 -19.10
C GLY A 547 -5.62 17.25 -17.95
N GLU A 548 -6.87 16.84 -18.19
CA GLU A 548 -7.88 16.68 -17.14
C GLU A 548 -7.97 15.22 -16.73
N ASN A 549 -7.98 14.94 -15.42
CA ASN A 549 -8.25 13.60 -14.90
C ASN A 549 -9.73 13.25 -15.06
N ILE A 550 -10.02 12.10 -15.68
CA ILE A 550 -11.36 11.54 -15.76
C ILE A 550 -11.49 10.42 -14.73
N PHE A 551 -12.27 10.71 -13.69
CA PHE A 551 -12.53 9.73 -12.63
C PHE A 551 -13.28 8.49 -13.15
N PRO A 552 -13.08 7.32 -12.51
CA PRO A 552 -13.59 6.05 -13.00
C PRO A 552 -15.10 5.97 -13.19
N ASP A 553 -15.88 6.64 -12.35
CA ASP A 553 -17.34 6.68 -12.47
C ASP A 553 -17.82 7.38 -13.75
N ARG A 554 -17.09 8.40 -14.24
CA ARG A 554 -17.34 9.03 -15.54
C ARG A 554 -16.90 8.15 -16.71
N LEU A 555 -15.80 7.42 -16.57
CA LEU A 555 -15.39 6.41 -17.57
C LEU A 555 -16.45 5.31 -17.68
N LEU A 556 -17.01 4.87 -16.55
CA LEU A 556 -18.07 3.87 -16.51
C LEU A 556 -19.34 4.33 -17.25
N MET A 557 -19.65 5.64 -17.27
CA MET A 557 -20.74 6.15 -18.12
C MET A 557 -20.46 5.93 -19.62
N LEU A 558 -19.22 6.16 -20.06
CA LEU A 558 -18.81 5.94 -21.45
C LEU A 558 -18.86 4.45 -21.80
N PHE A 559 -18.31 3.59 -20.94
CA PHE A 559 -18.34 2.14 -21.15
C PHE A 559 -19.77 1.60 -21.15
N ALA A 560 -20.63 2.03 -20.22
CA ALA A 560 -22.02 1.63 -20.19
C ALA A 560 -22.76 2.07 -21.46
N ALA A 561 -22.53 3.31 -21.92
CA ALA A 561 -23.14 3.81 -23.15
C ALA A 561 -22.79 2.94 -24.36
N ASP A 562 -21.54 2.46 -24.45
CA ASP A 562 -21.07 1.59 -25.52
C ASP A 562 -21.59 0.14 -25.39
N VAL A 563 -21.39 -0.50 -24.25
CA VAL A 563 -21.83 -1.89 -23.99
C VAL A 563 -23.33 -2.06 -24.21
N LEU A 564 -24.15 -1.12 -23.75
CA LEU A 564 -25.61 -1.17 -23.87
C LEU A 564 -26.10 -0.99 -25.32
N THR A 565 -25.26 -0.55 -26.26
CA THR A 565 -25.62 -0.58 -27.69
C THR A 565 -25.71 -2.00 -28.23
N ARG A 566 -24.94 -2.93 -27.64
CA ARG A 566 -24.85 -4.34 -28.04
C ARG A 566 -25.61 -5.26 -27.10
N ASP A 567 -25.79 -4.86 -25.84
CA ASP A 567 -26.57 -5.59 -24.84
C ASP A 567 -27.64 -4.71 -24.15
N PRO A 568 -28.72 -4.33 -24.86
CA PRO A 568 -29.77 -3.49 -24.29
C PRO A 568 -30.50 -4.20 -23.12
N GLY A 569 -30.74 -3.47 -22.04
CA GLY A 569 -31.39 -4.01 -20.84
C GLY A 569 -30.43 -4.67 -19.83
N ALA A 570 -29.14 -4.78 -20.16
CA ALA A 570 -28.16 -5.38 -19.28
C ALA A 570 -27.98 -4.63 -17.95
N VAL A 571 -27.62 -5.39 -16.91
CA VAL A 571 -27.27 -4.84 -15.61
C VAL A 571 -25.87 -4.23 -15.66
N VAL A 572 -25.73 -3.00 -15.16
CA VAL A 572 -24.45 -2.32 -14.98
C VAL A 572 -24.25 -2.05 -13.49
N ILE A 573 -23.24 -2.69 -12.90
CA ILE A 573 -22.96 -2.59 -11.46
C ILE A 573 -21.98 -1.44 -11.19
N TYR A 574 -22.20 -0.71 -10.10
CA TYR A 574 -21.23 0.29 -9.63
C TYR A 574 -21.22 0.40 -8.11
N ASP A 575 -20.10 0.81 -7.53
CA ASP A 575 -19.98 0.89 -6.07
C ASP A 575 -20.60 2.17 -5.49
N VAL A 576 -20.85 2.15 -4.17
CA VAL A 576 -21.49 3.26 -3.44
C VAL A 576 -20.73 4.59 -3.51
N LYS A 577 -19.46 4.60 -3.91
CA LYS A 577 -18.63 5.80 -4.05
C LYS A 577 -18.84 6.56 -5.36
N CYS A 578 -19.45 5.94 -6.36
CA CYS A 578 -19.67 6.57 -7.66
C CYS A 578 -20.70 7.72 -7.60
N THR A 579 -20.59 8.66 -8.54
CA THR A 579 -21.53 9.77 -8.66
C THR A 579 -23.00 9.35 -8.84
N GLY A 580 -23.92 10.12 -8.24
CA GLY A 580 -25.36 9.95 -8.44
C GLY A 580 -25.84 10.18 -9.88
N HIS A 581 -24.99 10.72 -10.76
CA HIS A 581 -25.29 10.88 -12.18
C HIS A 581 -25.19 9.58 -12.99
N LEU A 582 -24.55 8.54 -12.44
CA LEU A 582 -24.28 7.29 -13.15
C LEU A 582 -25.56 6.48 -13.41
N ALA A 583 -26.43 6.32 -12.42
CA ALA A 583 -27.71 5.64 -12.59
C ALA A 583 -28.59 6.25 -13.70
N PRO A 584 -28.84 7.58 -13.70
CA PRO A 584 -29.54 8.23 -14.80
C PRO A 584 -28.86 8.06 -16.16
N ALA A 585 -27.52 7.99 -16.23
CA ALA A 585 -26.81 7.74 -17.48
C ALA A 585 -27.09 6.34 -18.01
N ILE A 586 -26.94 5.31 -17.16
CA ILE A 586 -27.22 3.91 -17.51
C ILE A 586 -28.67 3.76 -18.01
N LEU A 587 -29.64 4.31 -17.28
CA LEU A 587 -31.06 4.27 -17.67
C LEU A 587 -31.33 4.92 -19.03
N ARG A 588 -30.68 6.07 -19.32
CA ARG A 588 -30.82 6.75 -20.62
C ARG A 588 -30.29 5.93 -21.79
N HIS A 589 -29.31 5.06 -21.55
CA HIS A 589 -28.77 4.12 -22.54
C HIS A 589 -29.48 2.76 -22.54
N GLY A 590 -30.58 2.63 -21.79
CA GLY A 590 -31.42 1.42 -21.80
C GLY A 590 -30.92 0.28 -20.91
N GLY A 591 -30.00 0.54 -19.99
CA GLY A 591 -29.50 -0.46 -19.03
C GLY A 591 -30.19 -0.40 -17.67
N VAL A 592 -29.87 -1.37 -16.81
CA VAL A 592 -30.36 -1.46 -15.43
C VAL A 592 -29.22 -1.13 -14.46
N PRO A 593 -29.23 0.04 -13.81
CA PRO A 593 -28.20 0.39 -12.83
C PRO A 593 -28.35 -0.43 -11.55
N LEU A 594 -27.25 -1.01 -11.05
CA LEU A 594 -27.21 -1.72 -9.77
C LEU A 594 -26.08 -1.19 -8.89
N MET A 595 -26.42 -0.40 -7.87
CA MET A 595 -25.45 0.02 -6.86
C MET A 595 -25.10 -1.15 -5.93
N TRP A 596 -23.82 -1.35 -5.63
CA TRP A 596 -23.35 -2.44 -4.76
C TRP A 596 -22.22 -2.01 -3.81
N ARG A 597 -21.85 -2.89 -2.86
CA ARG A 597 -20.77 -2.65 -1.89
C ARG A 597 -19.41 -2.58 -2.61
N THR A 598 -18.54 -1.67 -2.16
CA THR A 598 -17.15 -1.55 -2.62
C THR A 598 -16.34 -2.80 -2.26
N GLY A 599 -15.48 -3.24 -3.19
CA GLY A 599 -14.58 -4.36 -3.07
C GLY A 599 -14.62 -5.23 -4.33
N HIS A 600 -13.49 -5.32 -5.04
CA HIS A 600 -13.41 -5.99 -6.34
C HIS A 600 -13.89 -7.47 -6.34
N SER A 601 -13.57 -8.24 -5.29
CA SER A 601 -14.09 -9.62 -5.13
C SER A 601 -15.60 -9.66 -4.94
N LEU A 602 -16.19 -8.70 -4.20
CA LEU A 602 -17.64 -8.60 -3.99
C LEU A 602 -18.37 -8.21 -5.27
N ILE A 603 -17.76 -7.35 -6.09
CA ILE A 603 -18.30 -6.96 -7.40
C ILE A 603 -18.29 -8.15 -8.36
N LYS A 604 -17.18 -8.91 -8.44
CA LYS A 604 -17.10 -10.14 -9.27
C LYS A 604 -18.16 -11.18 -8.88
N ALA A 605 -18.35 -11.40 -7.58
CA ALA A 605 -19.41 -12.27 -7.09
C ALA A 605 -20.80 -11.76 -7.51
N LYS A 606 -21.05 -10.46 -7.38
CA LYS A 606 -22.34 -9.87 -7.77
C LYS A 606 -22.59 -9.92 -9.28
N MET A 607 -21.56 -9.70 -10.10
CA MET A 607 -21.67 -9.83 -11.56
C MET A 607 -22.08 -11.24 -11.98
N ARG A 608 -21.56 -12.27 -11.30
CA ARG A 608 -21.99 -13.65 -11.56
C ARG A 608 -23.44 -13.88 -11.15
N GLU A 609 -23.83 -13.39 -9.98
CA GLU A 609 -25.20 -13.54 -9.46
C GLU A 609 -26.25 -12.90 -10.39
N THR A 610 -25.93 -11.71 -10.93
CA THR A 610 -26.88 -10.93 -11.74
C THR A 610 -26.65 -11.02 -13.24
N GLU A 611 -25.66 -11.81 -13.67
CA GLU A 611 -25.21 -11.90 -15.06
C GLU A 611 -24.95 -10.50 -15.68
N ALA A 612 -24.37 -9.60 -14.89
CA ALA A 612 -24.14 -8.22 -15.32
C ALA A 612 -23.13 -8.16 -16.47
N ALA A 613 -23.42 -7.35 -17.48
CA ALA A 613 -22.56 -7.18 -18.65
C ALA A 613 -21.31 -6.35 -18.34
N LEU A 614 -21.43 -5.43 -17.37
CA LEU A 614 -20.40 -4.48 -17.00
C LEU A 614 -20.47 -4.15 -15.50
N ALA A 615 -19.31 -3.97 -14.88
CA ALA A 615 -19.21 -3.32 -13.59
C ALA A 615 -18.03 -2.36 -13.53
N GLY A 616 -18.05 -1.43 -12.57
CA GLY A 616 -16.86 -0.65 -12.23
C GLY A 616 -16.92 -0.03 -10.85
N GLU A 617 -15.75 0.31 -10.32
CA GLU A 617 -15.60 0.92 -9.00
C GLU A 617 -14.89 2.26 -9.09
N MET A 618 -15.18 3.16 -8.15
CA MET A 618 -14.50 4.45 -8.03
C MET A 618 -12.97 4.33 -7.82
N SER A 619 -12.46 3.15 -7.45
CA SER A 619 -11.02 2.88 -7.37
C SER A 619 -10.34 2.64 -8.73
N GLY A 620 -11.08 2.54 -9.82
CA GLY A 620 -10.51 2.32 -11.17
C GLY A 620 -10.55 0.88 -11.65
N HIS A 621 -11.18 -0.02 -10.90
CA HIS A 621 -11.46 -1.39 -11.36
C HIS A 621 -12.62 -1.39 -12.34
N PHE A 622 -12.45 -2.01 -13.51
CA PHE A 622 -13.49 -2.19 -14.51
C PHE A 622 -13.61 -3.66 -14.90
N PHE A 623 -14.83 -4.16 -14.99
CA PHE A 623 -15.12 -5.57 -15.18
C PHE A 623 -16.03 -5.73 -16.40
N PHE A 624 -15.45 -6.17 -17.51
CA PHE A 624 -16.21 -6.42 -18.74
C PHE A 624 -16.59 -7.89 -18.81
N ARG A 625 -17.89 -8.20 -18.88
CA ARG A 625 -18.39 -9.54 -19.23
C ARG A 625 -18.80 -9.60 -20.69
N GLU A 626 -19.28 -8.49 -21.24
CA GLU A 626 -19.47 -8.32 -22.68
C GLU A 626 -18.10 -8.40 -23.36
N ARG A 627 -17.94 -9.34 -24.31
CA ARG A 627 -16.69 -9.63 -25.07
C ARG A 627 -15.46 -10.01 -24.25
N TRP A 628 -15.57 -10.07 -22.92
CA TRP A 628 -14.49 -10.43 -22.00
C TRP A 628 -14.98 -11.41 -20.90
N TYR A 629 -14.13 -11.67 -19.90
CA TYR A 629 -14.32 -12.78 -18.97
C TYR A 629 -14.95 -12.39 -17.63
N GLY A 630 -15.22 -11.10 -17.39
CA GLY A 630 -15.91 -10.59 -16.20
C GLY A 630 -15.01 -10.34 -14.99
N PHE A 631 -13.68 -10.43 -15.12
CA PHE A 631 -12.74 -10.01 -14.09
C PHE A 631 -12.30 -8.55 -14.28
N ASP A 632 -11.75 -7.98 -13.22
CA ASP A 632 -11.13 -6.65 -13.20
C ASP A 632 -9.88 -6.62 -14.07
N ASP A 633 -9.87 -5.75 -15.07
CA ASP A 633 -8.77 -5.57 -16.01
C ASP A 633 -8.62 -4.07 -16.34
N GLY A 634 -7.45 -3.51 -16.03
CA GLY A 634 -7.18 -2.11 -16.33
C GLY A 634 -6.79 -1.90 -17.78
N MET A 635 -6.11 -2.88 -18.39
CA MET A 635 -5.50 -2.82 -19.72
C MET A 635 -6.50 -3.21 -20.80
#